data_AF-A0A554LSN7-F1
#
_entry.id   AF-A0A554LSN7-F1
#
_cell.length_a   1.000
_cell.length_b   1.000
_cell.length_c   1.000
_cell.angle_alpha   90.00
_cell.angle_beta   90.00
_cell.angle_gamma   90.00
#
_symmetry.space_group_name_H-M   'P 1'
#
loop_
_entity.id
_entity.type
_entity.pdbx_description
1 polymer ?
#
loop_
_entity_poly.entity_id
_entity_poly.type
_entity_poly.pdbx_seq_one_letter_code
_entity_poly.pdbx_strand_id
1 'polypeptide(L)'
;MKKIFFFITPFFLFLILFPINIHAQLQTAALSLEPASGSYSLGSNFTLNIRLNTNGNNTDGTDIKYLNYNPALLEVQDSNLTSPGAQIQPGSLYTNTNLNSVDVSNGRINFSQTSSGGVVYNGSGILASITFKPLTTGAANLTFNFTLGSTIDTNVACLGQDVLNSVVNGSYTLTQAADTTAPQISNITSTNIGQTSATITWTTDENSTSRVEYGTTVSYGYLTILDSNLVASHSVALSNLQAGAIYHYRVISKDVSNNEKISGDNFFTTISADNQAPQISGRAVSEITQTTVKITWITDEDSSSKVEYGATANYGSTANTSGLTKTHSVSLSGLSAGVTYHYAVSSEDSSSNEATSGDATFTTTSPTTPYIPPSPDGGGGGGGGGGGSPTPSDSTAPMISEILATNTTQNSITISWRTNENAISQVEYGLTSTYGNVSPLTESYLASHSVIISGLNSGVTYYYRLVSKDQAGNKGTSSTANFTTATAAGEGGSSANHVSTIKGKITNDSLTGNSLAGAQIVLSPGNYKTTSLSDGAYQLDNILIGTYSLTVSKGSYFSYTAAKVTVSEEKINNVNIYLRKQSTGGEEISTPEASLMPNSSVGKTIPGTSFMAYAPHLRGGYFISSGKVLGDGKTKIVTGTGQGFGPQVSVFDEAGNPLVRFFAYQKHLRGGIRVAVGDLEGDGVDEIITGSGPGGTPHIQIFNGKGERLTPGFWALDGKFKGGVFVAGGDINGDGKDEIIVTAGKGGGAQVMAYDKDGKVLLNFFAYDQYTFRGGISVSKADLNGDGVDEIVTVPEVGTTHIQTFTGDGKKINPGFYAFNQNFKGGGSVAGGDINGDGKDEFVVGVGINGGSQIRILNEKGESLKDDFTAYEKDFIGGVNVGAGDLDGDGKFEILILPCSDGSPDLKIIKL
;
A
#
# COMPACT_ATOMS: atom_id res chain seq x y z
N MET A 1 80.71 -76.89 84.25
CA MET A 1 81.99 -76.59 84.95
C MET A 1 82.73 -75.54 84.11
N LYS A 2 83.07 -74.34 84.66
CA LYS A 2 83.64 -73.14 83.95
C LYS A 2 82.69 -72.53 82.86
N LYS A 3 82.82 -71.31 82.31
CA LYS A 3 83.20 -69.89 82.67
C LYS A 3 82.81 -69.04 81.41
N ILE A 4 82.55 -67.72 81.33
CA ILE A 4 82.55 -66.55 82.26
C ILE A 4 81.52 -65.48 81.74
N PHE A 5 81.36 -64.31 82.38
CA PHE A 5 80.51 -63.17 81.96
C PHE A 5 81.21 -62.15 81.01
N PHE A 6 80.47 -61.41 80.14
CA PHE A 6 80.14 -59.94 80.23
C PHE A 6 79.74 -59.26 78.87
N PHE A 7 78.55 -58.62 78.86
CA PHE A 7 78.07 -57.38 78.18
C PHE A 7 78.27 -57.01 76.67
N ILE A 8 77.12 -56.70 76.03
CA ILE A 8 76.77 -55.62 75.06
C ILE A 8 77.60 -55.41 73.77
N THR A 9 76.93 -55.49 72.61
CA THR A 9 77.04 -54.51 71.49
C THR A 9 75.88 -54.68 70.48
N PRO A 10 75.46 -53.62 69.74
CA PRO A 10 74.20 -53.61 68.98
C PRO A 10 74.32 -53.84 67.46
N PHE A 11 73.15 -53.97 66.83
CA PHE A 11 72.87 -54.08 65.40
C PHE A 11 73.60 -53.02 64.54
N PHE A 12 74.24 -53.45 63.45
CA PHE A 12 74.64 -52.58 62.33
C PHE A 12 74.32 -53.27 61.00
N LEU A 13 73.23 -52.86 60.35
CA LEU A 13 72.94 -53.25 58.97
C LEU A 13 73.67 -52.28 58.03
N PHE A 14 74.48 -52.83 57.13
CA PHE A 14 75.29 -52.04 56.19
C PHE A 14 74.39 -51.38 55.13
N LEU A 15 74.02 -50.11 55.35
CA LEU A 15 73.25 -49.35 54.38
C LEU A 15 74.17 -48.92 53.22
N ILE A 16 73.95 -49.49 52.04
CA ILE A 16 74.63 -49.04 50.82
C ILE A 16 74.09 -47.65 50.45
N LEU A 17 74.94 -46.64 50.62
CA LEU A 17 74.68 -45.27 50.16
C LEU A 17 74.68 -45.23 48.62
N PHE A 18 73.49 -45.34 48.02
CA PHE A 18 73.28 -44.71 46.71
C PHE A 18 73.13 -43.21 46.93
N PRO A 19 73.81 -42.35 46.14
CA PRO A 19 73.55 -40.92 46.19
C PRO A 19 72.13 -40.67 45.68
N ILE A 20 71.26 -40.16 46.55
CA ILE A 20 70.01 -39.54 46.11
C ILE A 20 70.41 -38.23 45.43
N ASN A 21 70.63 -38.31 44.12
CA ASN A 21 70.68 -37.13 43.28
C ASN A 21 69.28 -36.52 43.28
N ILE A 22 69.04 -35.56 44.19
CA ILE A 22 67.94 -34.60 44.04
C ILE A 22 68.34 -33.67 42.89
N HIS A 23 68.20 -34.17 41.66
CA HIS A 23 68.10 -33.29 40.50
C HIS A 23 66.79 -32.52 40.70
N ALA A 24 66.89 -31.23 40.98
CA ALA A 24 65.77 -30.33 40.76
C ALA A 24 65.36 -30.50 39.29
N GLN A 25 64.14 -31.00 39.06
CA GLN A 25 63.66 -31.24 37.71
C GLN A 25 63.57 -29.89 37.00
N LEU A 26 64.38 -29.71 35.95
CA LEU A 26 64.48 -28.43 35.26
C LEU A 26 63.11 -28.04 34.71
N GLN A 27 62.59 -26.89 35.12
CA GLN A 27 61.42 -26.28 34.47
C GLN A 27 61.76 -26.11 32.98
N THR A 28 60.97 -26.75 32.14
CA THR A 28 61.30 -27.00 30.73
C THR A 28 60.06 -27.03 29.85
N ALA A 29 58.87 -27.33 30.39
CA ALA A 29 57.63 -27.30 29.64
C ALA A 29 57.25 -25.85 29.27
N ALA A 30 56.50 -25.70 28.18
CA ALA A 30 55.97 -24.44 27.71
C ALA A 30 54.52 -24.60 27.24
N LEU A 31 53.70 -23.59 27.51
CA LEU A 31 52.34 -23.47 26.98
C LEU A 31 52.28 -22.36 25.93
N SER A 32 51.45 -22.51 24.90
CA SER A 32 51.27 -21.46 23.88
C SER A 32 49.86 -21.45 23.32
N LEU A 33 49.37 -20.26 22.95
CA LEU A 33 48.21 -20.14 22.06
C LEU A 33 48.65 -20.25 20.60
N GLU A 34 47.95 -21.06 19.81
CA GLU A 34 48.19 -21.24 18.38
C GLU A 34 46.88 -21.06 17.58
N PRO A 35 46.78 -20.06 16.68
CA PRO A 35 47.77 -19.02 16.41
C PRO A 35 47.84 -17.99 17.57
N ALA A 36 49.04 -17.49 17.86
CA ALA A 36 49.25 -16.47 18.90
C ALA A 36 48.77 -15.06 18.49
N SER A 37 48.48 -14.84 17.21
CA SER A 37 47.88 -13.60 16.71
C SER A 37 47.08 -13.83 15.43
N GLY A 38 46.25 -12.85 15.08
CA GLY A 38 45.38 -12.91 13.91
C GLY A 38 44.43 -11.72 13.84
N SER A 39 43.79 -11.54 12.69
CA SER A 39 42.75 -10.52 12.48
C SER A 39 41.43 -11.21 12.15
N TYR A 40 40.37 -10.89 12.88
CA TYR A 40 39.06 -11.56 12.77
C TYR A 40 37.92 -10.55 12.75
N SER A 41 36.93 -10.80 11.89
CA SER A 41 35.78 -9.91 11.73
C SER A 41 34.68 -10.18 12.77
N LEU A 42 33.91 -9.15 13.11
CA LEU A 42 32.78 -9.27 14.05
C LEU A 42 31.81 -10.40 13.66
N GLY A 43 31.31 -11.11 14.68
CA GLY A 43 30.38 -12.22 14.52
C GLY A 43 30.96 -13.50 13.92
N SER A 44 32.19 -13.49 13.40
CA SER A 44 32.83 -14.66 12.77
C SER A 44 33.58 -15.50 13.80
N ASN A 45 33.22 -16.78 13.94
CA ASN A 45 33.91 -17.68 14.86
C ASN A 45 35.35 -17.95 14.38
N PHE A 46 36.31 -17.85 15.30
CA PHE A 46 37.70 -18.30 15.09
C PHE A 46 38.12 -19.24 16.21
N THR A 47 38.99 -20.20 15.90
CA THR A 47 39.45 -21.22 16.86
C THR A 47 40.96 -21.11 17.04
N LEU A 48 41.39 -21.23 18.29
CA LEU A 48 42.79 -21.32 18.69
C LEU A 48 43.00 -22.54 19.59
N ASN A 49 44.24 -23.02 19.65
CA ASN A 49 44.64 -24.17 20.45
C ASN A 49 45.51 -23.70 21.63
N ILE A 50 45.25 -24.22 22.82
CA ILE A 50 46.24 -24.28 23.89
C ILE A 50 47.15 -25.47 23.57
N ARG A 51 48.39 -25.19 23.20
CA ARG A 51 49.44 -26.20 23.02
C ARG A 51 50.25 -26.37 24.29
N LEU A 52 50.61 -27.62 24.57
CA LEU A 52 51.69 -27.99 25.50
C LEU A 52 52.90 -28.46 24.68
N ASN A 53 54.09 -28.01 25.06
CA ASN A 53 55.36 -28.59 24.66
C ASN A 53 56.17 -28.92 25.92
N THR A 54 56.43 -30.20 26.16
CA THR A 54 57.19 -30.68 27.33
C THR A 54 58.71 -30.54 27.18
N ASN A 55 59.20 -30.16 25.99
CA ASN A 55 60.62 -30.11 25.62
C ASN A 55 61.39 -31.39 26.00
N GLY A 56 60.77 -32.55 25.81
CA GLY A 56 61.38 -33.87 26.02
C GLY A 56 61.29 -34.42 27.44
N ASN A 57 60.61 -33.71 28.35
CA ASN A 57 60.39 -34.17 29.72
C ASN A 57 59.04 -34.89 29.87
N ASN A 58 58.95 -35.75 30.87
CA ASN A 58 57.70 -36.43 31.21
C ASN A 58 56.79 -35.48 31.99
N THR A 59 55.49 -35.52 31.72
CA THR A 59 54.45 -34.78 32.47
C THR A 59 53.25 -35.68 32.75
N ASP A 60 52.59 -35.50 33.90
CA ASP A 60 51.40 -36.27 34.32
C ASP A 60 50.14 -35.39 34.51
N GLY A 61 50.27 -34.07 34.38
CA GLY A 61 49.12 -33.18 34.35
C GLY A 61 49.42 -31.76 33.89
N THR A 62 48.37 -30.99 33.67
CA THR A 62 48.43 -29.56 33.38
C THR A 62 47.19 -28.87 33.91
N ASP A 63 47.37 -27.78 34.64
CA ASP A 63 46.31 -26.93 35.19
C ASP A 63 46.43 -25.53 34.59
N ILE A 64 45.46 -25.15 33.76
CA ILE A 64 45.27 -23.79 33.29
C ILE A 64 44.38 -23.10 34.31
N LYS A 65 45.01 -22.46 35.30
CA LYS A 65 44.28 -21.81 36.40
C LYS A 65 43.33 -20.74 35.87
N TYR A 66 43.88 -19.76 35.15
CA TYR A 66 43.09 -18.81 34.38
C TYR A 66 43.79 -18.49 33.06
N LEU A 67 43.10 -18.71 31.95
CA LEU A 67 43.34 -17.98 30.71
C LEU A 67 42.36 -16.81 30.66
N ASN A 68 42.89 -15.58 30.74
CA ASN A 68 42.09 -14.37 30.79
C ASN A 68 41.82 -13.84 29.38
N TYR A 69 40.61 -13.33 29.14
CA TYR A 69 40.19 -12.62 27.92
C TYR A 69 39.26 -11.46 28.31
N ASN A 70 38.97 -10.55 27.38
CA ASN A 70 38.00 -9.47 27.63
C ASN A 70 36.59 -9.88 27.13
N PRO A 71 35.60 -10.09 28.02
CA PRO A 71 34.27 -10.56 27.63
C PRO A 71 33.42 -9.50 26.91
N ALA A 72 33.82 -8.22 26.92
CA ALA A 72 33.21 -7.18 26.09
C ALA A 72 33.69 -7.21 24.62
N LEU A 73 34.78 -7.93 24.34
CA LEU A 73 35.37 -8.05 23.00
C LEU A 73 35.17 -9.44 22.38
N LEU A 74 35.16 -10.50 23.20
CA LEU A 74 35.12 -11.89 22.77
C LEU A 74 34.12 -12.72 23.60
N GLU A 75 33.34 -13.55 22.92
CA GLU A 75 32.48 -14.58 23.53
C GLU A 75 33.10 -15.96 23.29
N VAL A 76 33.28 -16.78 24.34
CA VAL A 76 33.66 -18.20 24.16
C VAL A 76 32.44 -18.95 23.66
N GLN A 77 32.57 -19.61 22.50
CA GLN A 77 31.54 -20.49 21.96
C GLN A 77 31.61 -21.83 22.68
N ASP A 78 30.50 -22.25 23.28
CA ASP A 78 30.44 -23.49 24.05
C ASP A 78 30.62 -24.73 23.17
N SER A 79 31.59 -25.56 23.53
CA SER A 79 31.88 -26.84 22.86
C SER A 79 30.96 -27.98 23.31
N ASN A 80 30.21 -27.83 24.41
CA ASN A 80 29.41 -28.90 24.97
C ASN A 80 28.08 -28.42 25.58
N LEU A 81 27.12 -28.15 24.67
CA LEU A 81 25.75 -27.71 24.96
C LEU A 81 24.94 -28.65 25.89
N THR A 82 25.46 -29.83 26.25
CA THR A 82 24.80 -30.77 27.19
C THR A 82 25.12 -30.49 28.65
N SER A 83 26.12 -29.64 28.93
CA SER A 83 26.52 -29.26 30.29
C SER A 83 26.15 -27.81 30.60
N PRO A 84 25.75 -27.47 31.85
CA PRO A 84 25.47 -26.08 32.22
C PRO A 84 26.72 -25.20 32.20
N GLY A 85 26.68 -24.11 31.43
CA GLY A 85 27.75 -23.11 31.32
C GLY A 85 28.78 -23.46 30.24
N ALA A 86 29.41 -22.44 29.65
CA ALA A 86 30.28 -22.63 28.50
C ALA A 86 31.56 -23.43 28.84
N GLN A 87 31.93 -24.34 27.94
CA GLN A 87 33.08 -25.25 28.04
C GLN A 87 33.96 -25.15 26.79
N ILE A 88 35.27 -25.38 26.94
CA ILE A 88 36.23 -25.45 25.82
C ILE A 88 36.47 -26.90 25.40
N GLN A 89 36.84 -27.15 24.15
CA GLN A 89 37.00 -28.50 23.63
C GLN A 89 38.27 -29.16 24.22
N PRO A 90 38.17 -30.24 25.03
CA PRO A 90 39.35 -30.90 25.56
C PRO A 90 40.16 -31.58 24.45
N GLY A 91 41.49 -31.51 24.56
CA GLY A 91 42.43 -32.29 23.77
C GLY A 91 42.68 -33.68 24.36
N SER A 92 43.57 -34.45 23.73
CA SER A 92 43.81 -35.87 24.03
C SER A 92 45.19 -36.17 24.63
N LEU A 93 45.93 -35.17 25.12
CA LEU A 93 47.27 -35.38 25.70
C LEU A 93 47.25 -36.19 26.99
N TYR A 94 46.16 -36.05 27.74
CA TYR A 94 45.92 -36.68 29.02
C TYR A 94 44.52 -37.30 29.02
N THR A 95 44.32 -38.34 29.84
CA THR A 95 43.09 -39.16 29.81
C THR A 95 41.92 -38.57 30.59
N ASN A 96 42.18 -37.75 31.62
CA ASN A 96 41.16 -37.26 32.54
C ASN A 96 41.08 -35.74 32.47
N THR A 97 39.91 -35.18 32.16
CA THR A 97 39.64 -33.74 32.26
C THR A 97 38.98 -33.47 33.60
N ASN A 98 39.67 -32.78 34.51
CA ASN A 98 39.23 -32.58 35.90
C ASN A 98 38.48 -31.26 36.09
N LEU A 99 38.78 -30.27 35.26
CA LEU A 99 38.09 -28.97 35.23
C LEU A 99 37.96 -28.49 33.78
N ASN A 100 36.79 -27.96 33.44
CA ASN A 100 36.52 -27.31 32.16
C ASN A 100 35.35 -26.33 32.35
N SER A 101 35.65 -25.05 32.54
CA SER A 101 34.63 -24.05 32.86
C SER A 101 35.06 -22.64 32.46
N VAL A 102 34.13 -21.90 31.86
CA VAL A 102 34.30 -20.48 31.51
C VAL A 102 33.49 -19.59 32.45
N ASP A 103 34.19 -18.75 33.22
CA ASP A 103 33.59 -17.59 33.90
C ASP A 103 33.49 -16.43 32.91
N VAL A 104 32.35 -16.37 32.22
CA VAL A 104 32.06 -15.35 31.21
C VAL A 104 32.04 -13.95 31.81
N SER A 105 31.63 -13.80 33.09
CA SER A 105 31.47 -12.49 33.74
C SER A 105 32.80 -11.78 33.98
N ASN A 106 33.86 -12.53 34.31
CA ASN A 106 35.21 -12.00 34.52
C ASN A 106 36.17 -12.31 33.35
N GLY A 107 35.69 -12.98 32.30
CA GLY A 107 36.52 -13.37 31.15
C GLY A 107 37.63 -14.37 31.48
N ARG A 108 37.33 -15.43 32.24
CA ARG A 108 38.34 -16.40 32.69
C ARG A 108 37.96 -17.83 32.32
N ILE A 109 38.83 -18.55 31.62
CA ILE A 109 38.68 -19.98 31.40
C ILE A 109 39.61 -20.75 32.34
N ASN A 110 39.04 -21.70 33.07
CA ASN A 110 39.74 -22.64 33.93
C ASN A 110 39.68 -24.02 33.24
N PHE A 111 40.80 -24.68 33.05
CA PHE A 111 40.86 -25.98 32.38
C PHE A 111 41.99 -26.84 32.96
N SER A 112 41.72 -28.09 33.34
CA SER A 112 42.79 -28.98 33.82
C SER A 112 42.61 -30.42 33.40
N GLN A 113 43.75 -31.06 33.15
CA GLN A 113 43.84 -32.41 32.63
C GLN A 113 44.98 -33.19 33.30
N THR A 114 44.76 -34.49 33.55
CA THR A 114 45.76 -35.40 34.15
C THR A 114 45.76 -36.79 33.52
N SER A 115 46.92 -37.41 33.50
CA SER A 115 47.08 -38.82 33.14
C SER A 115 46.39 -39.75 34.14
N SER A 116 46.02 -40.94 33.69
CA SER A 116 45.76 -42.08 34.57
C SER A 116 47.06 -42.55 35.23
N GLY A 117 46.97 -43.02 36.49
CA GLY A 117 48.13 -43.25 37.35
C GLY A 117 49.25 -44.09 36.71
N GLY A 118 50.46 -43.52 36.69
CA GLY A 118 51.66 -44.14 36.10
C GLY A 118 51.89 -43.86 34.61
N VAL A 119 50.94 -43.23 33.91
CA VAL A 119 51.12 -42.77 32.52
C VAL A 119 51.69 -41.35 32.52
N VAL A 120 52.66 -41.10 31.65
CA VAL A 120 53.24 -39.77 31.42
C VAL A 120 53.20 -39.41 29.94
N TYR A 121 52.97 -38.13 29.66
CA TYR A 121 53.07 -37.54 28.33
C TYR A 121 54.49 -36.99 28.10
N ASN A 122 54.97 -37.08 26.87
CA ASN A 122 56.25 -36.53 26.42
C ASN A 122 56.12 -36.12 24.95
N GLY A 123 56.63 -34.95 24.57
CA GLY A 123 56.45 -34.33 23.25
C GLY A 123 55.65 -33.02 23.27
N SER A 124 55.01 -32.68 22.15
CA SER A 124 54.19 -31.48 22.00
C SER A 124 52.88 -31.75 21.24
N GLY A 125 51.78 -31.13 21.68
CA GLY A 125 50.45 -31.29 21.08
C GLY A 125 49.40 -30.37 21.68
N ILE A 126 48.14 -30.58 21.30
CA ILE A 126 46.99 -29.73 21.68
C ILE A 126 46.37 -30.22 23.00
N LEU A 127 46.45 -29.39 24.04
CA LEU A 127 45.85 -29.63 25.34
C LEU A 127 44.33 -29.35 25.33
N ALA A 128 43.92 -28.29 24.65
CA ALA A 128 42.52 -27.92 24.44
C ALA A 128 42.38 -26.95 23.25
N SER A 129 41.18 -26.85 22.68
CA SER A 129 40.83 -25.89 21.63
C SER A 129 39.72 -24.96 22.12
N ILE A 130 39.84 -23.67 21.83
CA ILE A 130 38.90 -22.62 22.23
C ILE A 130 38.39 -21.95 20.97
N THR A 131 37.06 -21.89 20.82
CA THR A 131 36.41 -21.13 19.75
C THR A 131 35.87 -19.84 20.34
N PHE A 132 36.21 -18.71 19.72
CA PHE A 132 35.76 -17.38 20.12
C PHE A 132 34.96 -16.72 19.00
N LYS A 133 34.00 -15.88 19.40
CA LYS A 133 33.24 -14.99 18.53
C LYS A 133 33.52 -13.53 18.89
N PRO A 134 34.04 -12.70 17.98
CA PRO A 134 34.24 -11.28 18.22
C PRO A 134 32.92 -10.52 18.33
N LEU A 135 32.79 -9.72 19.39
CA LEU A 135 31.61 -8.92 19.70
C LEU A 135 31.77 -7.43 19.31
N THR A 136 32.97 -6.88 19.54
CA THR A 136 33.28 -5.44 19.34
C THR A 136 34.65 -5.29 18.68
N THR A 137 34.87 -4.22 17.90
CA THR A 137 36.18 -3.94 17.29
C THR A 137 37.22 -3.52 18.34
N GLY A 138 38.50 -3.84 18.09
CA GLY A 138 39.60 -3.48 18.99
C GLY A 138 40.70 -4.54 19.09
N ALA A 139 41.66 -4.32 19.97
CA ALA A 139 42.71 -5.29 20.28
C ALA A 139 42.27 -6.20 21.44
N ALA A 140 42.14 -7.50 21.19
CA ALA A 140 41.78 -8.50 22.19
C ALA A 140 43.01 -9.34 22.56
N ASN A 141 43.48 -9.20 23.80
CA ASN A 141 44.60 -9.96 24.33
C ASN A 141 44.11 -11.13 25.19
N LEU A 142 44.76 -12.28 25.07
CA LEU A 142 44.54 -13.46 25.89
C LEU A 142 45.80 -13.76 26.69
N THR A 143 45.69 -13.84 28.02
CA THR A 143 46.86 -13.99 28.90
C THR A 143 46.72 -15.15 29.88
N PHE A 144 47.69 -16.05 29.87
CA PHE A 144 47.82 -17.06 30.93
C PHE A 144 48.17 -16.37 32.25
N ASN A 145 47.46 -16.72 33.32
CA ASN A 145 47.89 -16.40 34.68
C ASN A 145 49.06 -17.33 35.03
N PHE A 146 50.29 -16.85 34.83
CA PHE A 146 51.54 -17.59 35.03
C PHE A 146 52.63 -16.68 35.60
N THR A 147 53.31 -17.17 36.64
CA THR A 147 54.51 -16.61 37.26
C THR A 147 55.51 -17.75 37.44
N LEU A 148 56.72 -17.63 36.87
CA LEU A 148 57.73 -18.69 36.92
C LEU A 148 58.02 -19.14 38.37
N GLY A 149 57.86 -20.44 38.64
CA GLY A 149 58.10 -21.03 39.97
C GLY A 149 56.95 -20.90 40.97
N SER A 150 55.79 -20.36 40.57
CA SER A 150 54.57 -20.40 41.37
C SER A 150 53.82 -21.73 41.16
N THR A 151 53.08 -22.17 42.18
CA THR A 151 52.31 -23.43 42.21
C THR A 151 50.81 -23.23 42.48
N ILE A 152 50.35 -21.97 42.46
CA ILE A 152 48.96 -21.57 42.75
C ILE A 152 48.22 -20.97 41.54
N ASP A 153 48.91 -20.89 40.41
CA ASP A 153 48.50 -20.38 39.10
C ASP A 153 48.73 -21.46 38.02
N THR A 154 48.80 -21.07 36.74
CA THR A 154 48.93 -22.04 35.63
C THR A 154 50.22 -22.83 35.74
N ASN A 155 50.13 -24.17 35.73
CA ASN A 155 51.26 -25.08 35.96
C ASN A 155 51.19 -26.32 35.07
N VAL A 156 52.33 -26.99 34.91
CA VAL A 156 52.46 -28.30 34.24
C VAL A 156 53.18 -29.23 35.18
N ALA A 157 52.57 -30.36 35.54
CA ALA A 157 53.06 -31.23 36.59
C ALA A 157 53.83 -32.45 36.06
N CYS A 158 54.82 -32.89 36.84
CA CYS A 158 55.42 -34.22 36.78
C CYS A 158 55.69 -34.70 38.22
N LEU A 159 55.08 -35.81 38.64
CA LEU A 159 55.21 -36.38 40.00
C LEU A 159 54.93 -35.35 41.11
N GLY A 160 54.00 -34.42 40.85
CA GLY A 160 53.64 -33.33 41.76
C GLY A 160 54.64 -32.17 41.85
N GLN A 161 55.63 -32.10 40.96
CA GLN A 161 56.49 -30.92 40.78
C GLN A 161 56.03 -30.11 39.56
N ASP A 162 55.99 -28.78 39.68
CA ASP A 162 55.77 -27.92 38.52
C ASP A 162 57.03 -27.85 37.63
N VAL A 163 56.84 -28.06 36.34
CA VAL A 163 57.87 -28.04 35.30
C VAL A 163 57.60 -26.99 34.22
N LEU A 164 56.62 -26.09 34.39
CA LEU A 164 56.31 -25.02 33.44
C LEU A 164 57.33 -23.87 33.53
N ASN A 165 58.01 -23.60 32.41
CA ASN A 165 59.03 -22.56 32.29
C ASN A 165 58.54 -21.29 31.58
N SER A 166 57.59 -21.41 30.65
CA SER A 166 57.17 -20.27 29.84
C SER A 166 55.77 -20.41 29.26
N VAL A 167 55.14 -19.26 28.98
CA VAL A 167 53.86 -19.16 28.30
C VAL A 167 53.96 -18.21 27.10
N VAL A 168 53.23 -18.50 26.03
CA VAL A 168 53.03 -17.59 24.88
C VAL A 168 51.57 -17.16 24.84
N ASN A 169 51.34 -15.90 25.19
CA ASN A 169 50.04 -15.24 25.19
C ASN A 169 49.53 -14.93 23.77
N GLY A 170 48.24 -14.59 23.64
CA GLY A 170 47.59 -14.26 22.38
C GLY A 170 47.27 -12.77 22.24
N SER A 171 47.31 -12.24 21.01
CA SER A 171 46.88 -10.87 20.70
C SER A 171 46.23 -10.78 19.32
N TYR A 172 44.95 -10.39 19.29
CA TYR A 172 44.10 -10.45 18.10
C TYR A 172 43.52 -9.08 17.76
N THR A 173 43.44 -8.75 16.46
CA THR A 173 42.79 -7.53 15.97
C THR A 173 41.38 -7.83 15.52
N LEU A 174 40.38 -7.26 16.19
CA LEU A 174 38.97 -7.45 15.87
C LEU A 174 38.52 -6.30 14.96
N THR A 175 38.12 -6.64 13.73
CA THR A 175 37.75 -5.66 12.70
C THR A 175 36.27 -5.74 12.36
N GLN A 176 35.73 -4.64 11.83
CA GLN A 176 34.48 -4.72 11.06
C GLN A 176 34.84 -5.27 9.66
N ALA A 177 33.96 -6.08 9.08
CA ALA A 177 34.10 -6.44 7.67
C ALA A 177 33.97 -5.17 6.81
N ALA A 178 34.66 -5.11 5.68
CA ALA A 178 34.47 -4.01 4.74
C ALA A 178 33.05 -4.04 4.18
N ASP A 179 32.34 -2.92 4.26
CA ASP A 179 31.03 -2.80 3.66
C ASP A 179 31.17 -2.78 2.13
N THR A 180 30.45 -3.68 1.47
CA THR A 180 30.45 -3.87 0.02
C THR A 180 29.03 -3.86 -0.54
N THR A 181 28.04 -3.55 0.29
CA THR A 181 26.64 -3.42 -0.11
C THR A 181 26.34 -1.98 -0.47
N ALA A 182 25.70 -1.78 -1.62
CA ALA A 182 25.20 -0.45 -2.00
C ALA A 182 23.79 -0.22 -1.43
N PRO A 183 23.42 1.03 -1.11
CA PRO A 183 22.15 1.35 -0.46
C PRO A 183 20.96 0.85 -1.28
N GLN A 184 19.93 0.34 -0.61
CA GLN A 184 18.67 -0.06 -1.22
C GLN A 184 17.72 1.15 -1.28
N ILE A 185 17.68 1.77 -2.46
CA ILE A 185 16.79 2.87 -2.79
C ILE A 185 15.34 2.35 -2.84
N SER A 186 14.43 3.05 -2.16
CA SER A 186 13.01 2.75 -2.05
C SER A 186 12.17 4.04 -1.97
N ASN A 187 10.84 3.92 -2.10
CA ASN A 187 9.88 5.03 -1.95
C ASN A 187 10.18 6.26 -2.84
N ILE A 188 10.67 6.04 -4.06
CA ILE A 188 10.96 7.12 -5.02
C ILE A 188 9.63 7.77 -5.43
N THR A 189 9.49 9.07 -5.19
CA THR A 189 8.29 9.84 -5.54
C THR A 189 8.62 11.24 -6.05
N SER A 190 7.76 11.76 -6.92
CA SER A 190 7.76 13.15 -7.37
C SER A 190 6.59 13.91 -6.74
N THR A 191 6.88 14.98 -6.01
CA THR A 191 5.92 15.82 -5.28
C THR A 191 6.13 17.29 -5.63
N ASN A 192 5.25 18.20 -5.17
CA ASN A 192 5.33 19.65 -5.42
C ASN A 192 5.57 20.00 -6.91
N ILE A 193 4.94 19.26 -7.81
CA ILE A 193 5.10 19.44 -9.26
C ILE A 193 4.35 20.72 -9.65
N GLY A 194 5.09 21.73 -10.09
CA GLY A 194 4.57 22.98 -10.64
C GLY A 194 4.68 23.03 -12.17
N GLN A 195 4.51 24.22 -12.73
CA GLN A 195 4.76 24.45 -14.16
C GLN A 195 6.27 24.36 -14.50
N THR A 196 7.15 24.78 -13.58
CA THR A 196 8.60 24.87 -13.84
C THR A 196 9.47 24.20 -12.76
N SER A 197 8.86 23.39 -11.90
CA SER A 197 9.51 22.78 -10.73
C SER A 197 8.91 21.42 -10.37
N ALA A 198 9.68 20.64 -9.60
CA ALA A 198 9.22 19.42 -8.91
C ALA A 198 10.13 19.14 -7.70
N THR A 199 9.73 18.27 -6.78
CA THR A 199 10.56 17.78 -5.68
C THR A 199 10.61 16.25 -5.73
N ILE A 200 11.81 15.70 -5.90
CA ILE A 200 12.03 14.24 -5.91
C ILE A 200 12.43 13.80 -4.50
N THR A 201 11.73 12.83 -3.93
CA THR A 201 12.05 12.26 -2.62
C THR A 201 12.19 10.75 -2.71
N TRP A 202 13.03 10.17 -1.85
CA TRP A 202 13.23 8.71 -1.73
C TRP A 202 13.83 8.38 -0.36
N THR A 203 13.94 7.09 -0.06
CA THR A 203 14.59 6.59 1.16
C THR A 203 15.63 5.52 0.83
N THR A 204 16.65 5.40 1.68
CA THR A 204 17.61 4.29 1.68
C THR A 204 17.57 3.55 3.03
N ASP A 205 17.97 2.29 3.03
CA ASP A 205 18.08 1.44 4.23
C ASP A 205 19.27 1.79 5.12
N GLU A 206 20.23 2.56 4.59
CA GLU A 206 21.37 3.15 5.29
C GLU A 206 21.52 4.65 4.98
N ASN A 207 22.39 5.36 5.69
CA ASN A 207 22.65 6.78 5.43
C ASN A 207 23.52 6.99 4.18
N SER A 208 22.98 7.67 3.17
CA SER A 208 23.62 7.87 1.88
C SER A 208 23.51 9.32 1.38
N THR A 209 24.28 9.66 0.35
CA THR A 209 24.22 10.97 -0.34
C THR A 209 22.97 11.10 -1.22
N SER A 210 22.61 12.34 -1.59
CA SER A 210 21.42 12.62 -2.40
C SER A 210 21.76 13.27 -3.75
N ARG A 211 21.30 12.67 -4.86
CA ARG A 211 21.41 13.27 -6.20
C ARG A 211 20.33 12.76 -7.17
N VAL A 212 19.92 13.62 -8.11
CA VAL A 212 18.96 13.27 -9.17
C VAL A 212 19.58 13.53 -10.55
N GLU A 213 19.45 12.58 -11.46
CA GLU A 213 19.67 12.77 -12.90
C GLU A 213 18.31 12.82 -13.59
N TYR A 214 18.10 13.77 -14.51
CA TYR A 214 16.78 14.02 -15.12
C TYR A 214 16.86 14.62 -16.52
N GLY A 215 15.77 14.53 -17.29
CA GLY A 215 15.64 15.14 -18.62
C GLY A 215 14.32 14.78 -19.28
N THR A 216 14.03 15.34 -20.47
CA THR A 216 12.76 15.07 -21.18
C THR A 216 12.72 13.72 -21.90
N THR A 217 13.75 12.87 -21.72
CA THR A 217 13.84 11.50 -22.26
C THR A 217 14.62 10.62 -21.29
N VAL A 218 14.54 9.29 -21.45
CA VAL A 218 15.33 8.30 -20.68
C VAL A 218 16.85 8.38 -20.88
N SER A 219 17.33 9.20 -21.82
CA SER A 219 18.76 9.56 -21.94
C SER A 219 19.18 10.61 -20.90
N TYR A 220 18.21 11.18 -20.17
CA TYR A 220 18.35 12.30 -19.26
C TYR A 220 19.07 13.49 -19.95
N GLY A 221 19.89 14.25 -19.22
CA GLY A 221 20.67 15.37 -19.77
C GLY A 221 21.01 16.45 -18.74
N TYR A 222 20.30 16.46 -17.62
CA TYR A 222 20.55 17.32 -16.46
C TYR A 222 20.86 16.48 -15.24
N LEU A 223 21.68 17.02 -14.35
CA LEU A 223 22.16 16.33 -13.16
C LEU A 223 22.26 17.35 -12.02
N THR A 224 21.64 17.07 -10.89
CA THR A 224 21.65 18.01 -9.77
C THR A 224 23.04 18.12 -9.15
N ILE A 225 23.25 19.19 -8.39
CA ILE A 225 24.36 19.27 -7.44
C ILE A 225 24.23 18.07 -6.48
N LEU A 226 25.37 17.45 -6.15
CA LEU A 226 25.43 16.37 -5.16
C LEU A 226 25.24 16.96 -3.77
N ASP A 227 24.23 16.49 -3.03
CA ASP A 227 24.17 16.70 -1.59
C ASP A 227 25.00 15.61 -0.91
N SER A 228 26.10 16.02 -0.28
CA SER A 228 27.03 15.13 0.42
C SER A 228 26.61 14.79 1.85
N ASN A 229 25.49 15.33 2.36
CA ASN A 229 24.97 14.95 3.66
C ASN A 229 24.43 13.52 3.63
N LEU A 230 24.93 12.68 4.53
CA LEU A 230 24.53 11.27 4.62
C LEU A 230 23.24 11.13 5.42
N VAL A 231 22.15 10.80 4.74
CA VAL A 231 20.79 10.65 5.30
C VAL A 231 20.10 9.42 4.73
N ALA A 232 19.10 8.89 5.44
CA ALA A 232 18.25 7.78 4.96
C ALA A 232 16.92 8.25 4.33
N SER A 233 16.67 9.57 4.28
CA SER A 233 15.48 10.18 3.70
C SER A 233 15.89 11.43 2.93
N HIS A 234 15.65 11.40 1.62
CA HIS A 234 16.22 12.33 0.65
C HIS A 234 15.13 13.24 0.08
N SER A 235 15.50 14.47 -0.24
CA SER A 235 14.62 15.42 -0.93
C SER A 235 15.46 16.36 -1.79
N VAL A 236 15.18 16.38 -3.09
CA VAL A 236 15.91 17.19 -4.07
C VAL A 236 14.91 17.95 -4.93
N ALA A 237 14.96 19.28 -4.84
CA ALA A 237 14.14 20.18 -5.65
C ALA A 237 14.74 20.35 -7.06
N LEU A 238 13.89 20.24 -8.07
CA LEU A 238 14.16 20.54 -9.47
C LEU A 238 13.49 21.86 -9.85
N SER A 239 14.15 22.67 -10.69
CA SER A 239 13.69 23.99 -11.11
C SER A 239 14.10 24.27 -12.55
N ASN A 240 13.55 25.35 -13.15
CA ASN A 240 13.74 25.72 -14.56
C ASN A 240 13.28 24.64 -15.55
N LEU A 241 12.26 23.87 -15.16
CA LEU A 241 11.62 22.88 -16.03
C LEU A 241 10.69 23.58 -17.05
N GLN A 242 10.46 22.94 -18.19
CA GLN A 242 9.45 23.37 -19.15
C GLN A 242 8.05 22.96 -18.67
N ALA A 243 7.05 23.83 -18.84
CA ALA A 243 5.65 23.55 -18.52
C ALA A 243 4.99 22.55 -19.50
N GLY A 244 4.07 21.73 -18.98
CA GLY A 244 3.35 20.71 -19.76
C GLY A 244 4.24 19.61 -20.37
N ALA A 245 5.42 19.36 -19.81
CA ALA A 245 6.43 18.45 -20.35
C ALA A 245 6.66 17.24 -19.44
N ILE A 246 6.87 16.07 -20.05
CA ILE A 246 7.29 14.86 -19.34
C ILE A 246 8.79 14.97 -19.05
N TYR A 247 9.16 14.72 -17.79
CA TYR A 247 10.54 14.59 -17.32
C TYR A 247 10.75 13.19 -16.76
N HIS A 248 11.69 12.47 -17.38
CA HIS A 248 12.29 11.25 -16.86
C HIS A 248 13.38 11.59 -15.84
N TYR A 249 13.54 10.76 -14.82
CA TYR A 249 14.56 10.92 -13.79
C TYR A 249 14.95 9.60 -13.13
N ARG A 250 16.15 9.57 -12.57
CA ARG A 250 16.62 8.52 -11.66
C ARG A 250 17.40 9.13 -10.50
N VAL A 251 17.33 8.48 -9.35
CA VAL A 251 18.02 8.90 -8.12
C VAL A 251 19.32 8.13 -7.97
N ILE A 252 20.35 8.80 -7.45
CA ILE A 252 21.69 8.26 -7.22
C ILE A 252 22.04 8.48 -5.76
N SER A 253 22.37 7.41 -5.06
CA SER A 253 22.74 7.40 -3.65
C SER A 253 24.02 6.60 -3.44
N LYS A 254 24.94 7.17 -2.66
CA LYS A 254 26.23 6.55 -2.29
C LYS A 254 26.41 6.61 -0.78
N ASP A 255 26.75 5.48 -0.18
CA ASP A 255 26.98 5.33 1.26
C ASP A 255 28.29 5.99 1.74
N VAL A 256 28.67 5.77 3.00
CA VAL A 256 29.94 6.21 3.58
C VAL A 256 31.16 5.43 3.05
N SER A 257 30.95 4.21 2.57
CA SER A 257 31.99 3.29 2.07
C SER A 257 32.30 3.47 0.58
N ASN A 258 31.54 4.32 -0.11
CA ASN A 258 31.51 4.62 -1.54
C ASN A 258 30.80 3.59 -2.44
N ASN A 259 30.01 2.67 -1.88
CA ASN A 259 29.11 1.81 -2.64
C ASN A 259 27.95 2.66 -3.21
N GLU A 260 27.74 2.60 -4.52
CA GLU A 260 26.77 3.43 -5.24
C GLU A 260 25.58 2.61 -5.74
N LYS A 261 24.37 3.12 -5.54
CA LYS A 261 23.15 2.63 -6.18
C LYS A 261 22.53 3.73 -7.04
N ILE A 262 22.04 3.31 -8.20
CA ILE A 262 21.22 4.12 -9.10
C ILE A 262 19.87 3.43 -9.24
N SER A 263 18.77 4.19 -9.21
CA SER A 263 17.43 3.63 -9.43
C SER A 263 17.17 3.27 -10.89
N GLY A 264 16.05 2.58 -11.14
CA GLY A 264 15.42 2.56 -12.45
C GLY A 264 14.91 3.96 -12.86
N ASP A 265 14.43 4.05 -14.10
CA ASP A 265 13.76 5.24 -14.62
C ASP A 265 12.43 5.48 -13.91
N ASN A 266 12.15 6.73 -13.61
CA ASN A 266 10.89 7.24 -13.08
C ASN A 266 10.51 8.48 -13.92
N PHE A 267 9.25 8.91 -13.90
CA PHE A 267 8.86 10.11 -14.63
C PHE A 267 7.78 10.92 -13.91
N PHE A 268 7.70 12.20 -14.25
CA PHE A 268 6.61 13.10 -13.87
C PHE A 268 6.27 14.02 -15.04
N THR A 269 5.10 14.65 -15.01
CA THR A 269 4.70 15.66 -16.01
C THR A 269 4.50 16.99 -15.30
N THR A 270 5.19 18.05 -15.73
CA THR A 270 4.98 19.40 -15.20
C THR A 270 3.58 19.91 -15.54
N ILE A 271 3.03 20.80 -14.69
CA ILE A 271 1.74 21.42 -14.96
C ILE A 271 1.84 22.26 -16.24
N SER A 272 0.80 22.25 -17.08
CA SER A 272 0.72 23.14 -18.25
C SER A 272 0.63 24.62 -17.82
N ALA A 273 1.16 25.52 -18.64
CA ALA A 273 0.91 26.94 -18.45
C ALA A 273 -0.57 27.25 -18.73
N ASP A 274 -1.22 28.01 -17.85
CA ASP A 274 -2.55 28.53 -18.14
C ASP A 274 -2.44 29.86 -18.88
N ASN A 275 -3.13 29.95 -20.02
CA ASN A 275 -3.11 31.10 -20.92
C ASN A 275 -4.54 31.53 -21.29
N GLN A 276 -5.56 31.06 -20.54
CA GLN A 276 -6.94 31.47 -20.74
C GLN A 276 -7.32 32.52 -19.69
N ALA A 277 -8.12 33.50 -20.11
CA ALA A 277 -8.64 34.52 -19.21
C ALA A 277 -10.02 34.10 -18.68
N PRO A 278 -10.36 34.47 -17.43
CA PRO A 278 -11.57 34.00 -16.76
C PRO A 278 -12.85 34.39 -17.50
N GLN A 279 -13.76 33.45 -17.69
CA GLN A 279 -15.01 33.69 -18.42
C GLN A 279 -16.07 34.37 -17.54
N ILE A 280 -16.10 35.70 -17.61
CA ILE A 280 -17.08 36.53 -16.88
C ILE A 280 -18.50 36.27 -17.39
N SER A 281 -19.38 35.81 -16.50
CA SER A 281 -20.82 35.63 -16.75
C SER A 281 -21.66 36.03 -15.53
N GLY A 282 -22.99 35.86 -15.58
CA GLY A 282 -23.88 36.13 -14.44
C GLY A 282 -23.91 37.58 -13.94
N ARG A 283 -23.50 38.57 -14.75
CA ARG A 283 -23.45 39.98 -14.37
C ARG A 283 -24.84 40.52 -14.01
N ALA A 284 -25.00 41.03 -12.79
CA ALA A 284 -26.26 41.57 -12.27
C ALA A 284 -26.02 42.77 -11.33
N VAL A 285 -27.05 43.63 -11.23
CA VAL A 285 -27.10 44.75 -10.29
C VAL A 285 -28.23 44.55 -9.28
N SER A 286 -27.96 44.88 -8.02
CA SER A 286 -28.92 44.75 -6.91
C SER A 286 -28.71 45.87 -5.88
N GLU A 287 -29.59 45.98 -4.88
CA GLU A 287 -29.43 46.92 -3.75
C GLU A 287 -29.25 48.39 -4.21
N ILE A 288 -29.90 48.77 -5.32
CA ILE A 288 -29.83 50.13 -5.89
C ILE A 288 -30.56 51.12 -4.97
N THR A 289 -29.84 52.13 -4.50
CA THR A 289 -30.39 53.25 -3.74
C THR A 289 -30.18 54.58 -4.47
N GLN A 290 -30.37 55.70 -3.77
CA GLN A 290 -30.05 57.03 -4.29
C GLN A 290 -28.53 57.26 -4.45
N THR A 291 -27.70 56.53 -3.69
CA THR A 291 -26.26 56.79 -3.59
C THR A 291 -25.37 55.54 -3.65
N THR A 292 -25.94 54.33 -3.74
CA THR A 292 -25.23 53.04 -3.76
C THR A 292 -25.84 52.06 -4.77
N VAL A 293 -25.03 51.09 -5.20
CA VAL A 293 -25.47 49.87 -5.90
C VAL A 293 -24.53 48.72 -5.54
N LYS A 294 -24.99 47.48 -5.66
CA LYS A 294 -24.16 46.28 -5.58
C LYS A 294 -24.12 45.59 -6.95
N ILE A 295 -22.92 45.34 -7.45
CA ILE A 295 -22.65 44.67 -8.72
C ILE A 295 -22.10 43.28 -8.41
N THR A 296 -22.68 42.26 -9.01
CA THR A 296 -22.30 40.85 -8.83
C THR A 296 -22.06 40.17 -10.17
N TRP A 297 -21.12 39.24 -10.23
CA TRP A 297 -20.85 38.40 -11.40
C TRP A 297 -20.20 37.08 -10.98
N ILE A 298 -20.01 36.17 -11.91
CA ILE A 298 -19.29 34.91 -11.70
C ILE A 298 -18.20 34.71 -12.77
N THR A 299 -17.18 33.93 -12.42
CA THR A 299 -16.17 33.40 -13.34
C THR A 299 -16.09 31.88 -13.22
N ASP A 300 -15.60 31.21 -14.25
CA ASP A 300 -15.36 29.77 -14.28
C ASP A 300 -14.14 29.34 -13.43
N GLU A 301 -13.20 30.24 -13.18
CA GLU A 301 -12.04 30.08 -12.30
C GLU A 301 -11.95 31.14 -11.19
N ASP A 302 -11.08 30.94 -10.19
CA ASP A 302 -10.91 31.89 -9.08
C ASP A 302 -10.10 33.11 -9.54
N SER A 303 -10.72 34.29 -9.53
CA SER A 303 -10.16 35.50 -10.12
C SER A 303 -10.42 36.75 -9.26
N SER A 304 -9.73 37.84 -9.59
CA SER A 304 -9.86 39.13 -8.90
C SER A 304 -11.22 39.80 -9.18
N SER A 305 -11.59 40.77 -8.35
CA SER A 305 -12.91 41.42 -8.39
C SER A 305 -12.77 42.93 -8.59
N LYS A 306 -12.83 43.43 -9.83
CA LYS A 306 -12.73 44.86 -10.16
C LYS A 306 -13.95 45.35 -10.94
N VAL A 307 -14.40 46.57 -10.62
CA VAL A 307 -15.45 47.31 -11.33
C VAL A 307 -14.91 48.68 -11.72
N GLU A 308 -15.09 49.04 -12.98
CA GLU A 308 -14.88 50.38 -13.52
C GLU A 308 -16.24 51.02 -13.79
N TYR A 309 -16.48 52.25 -13.34
CA TYR A 309 -17.77 52.91 -13.45
C TYR A 309 -17.68 54.42 -13.63
N GLY A 310 -18.76 55.05 -14.13
CA GLY A 310 -18.87 56.49 -14.28
C GLY A 310 -20.19 56.94 -14.91
N ALA A 311 -20.44 58.24 -14.99
CA ALA A 311 -21.65 58.79 -15.63
C ALA A 311 -21.62 58.70 -17.18
N THR A 312 -20.55 58.14 -17.77
CA THR A 312 -20.37 57.91 -19.20
C THR A 312 -19.58 56.61 -19.42
N ALA A 313 -19.65 56.03 -20.61
CA ALA A 313 -18.92 54.81 -20.99
C ALA A 313 -17.37 54.95 -21.01
N ASN A 314 -16.82 56.14 -20.79
CA ASN A 314 -15.37 56.31 -20.53
C ASN A 314 -14.98 55.94 -19.08
N TYR A 315 -15.97 55.62 -18.23
CA TYR A 315 -15.84 55.42 -16.79
C TYR A 315 -15.12 56.61 -16.13
N GLY A 316 -14.31 56.37 -15.09
CA GLY A 316 -13.60 57.42 -14.35
C GLY A 316 -13.51 57.17 -12.84
N SER A 317 -14.12 56.09 -12.34
CA SER A 317 -13.96 55.60 -10.98
C SER A 317 -13.79 54.08 -10.98
N THR A 318 -13.05 53.56 -10.01
CA THR A 318 -12.79 52.13 -9.81
C THR A 318 -13.24 51.71 -8.41
N ALA A 319 -13.70 50.47 -8.28
CA ALA A 319 -13.95 49.81 -7.01
C ALA A 319 -13.56 48.33 -7.13
N ASN A 320 -13.00 47.75 -6.08
CA ASN A 320 -12.55 46.36 -6.09
C ASN A 320 -12.60 45.76 -4.67
N THR A 321 -12.63 44.43 -4.59
CA THR A 321 -12.45 43.68 -3.35
C THR A 321 -11.14 42.88 -3.38
N SER A 322 -10.66 42.44 -2.21
CA SER A 322 -9.44 41.65 -2.08
C SER A 322 -9.73 40.15 -2.07
N GLY A 323 -8.79 39.38 -2.63
CA GLY A 323 -8.90 37.92 -2.77
C GLY A 323 -9.38 37.47 -4.15
N LEU A 324 -9.09 36.21 -4.48
CA LEU A 324 -9.60 35.54 -5.68
C LEU A 324 -10.86 34.75 -5.32
N THR A 325 -11.84 34.71 -6.22
CA THR A 325 -13.14 34.05 -6.03
C THR A 325 -13.78 33.74 -7.39
N LYS A 326 -14.69 32.77 -7.43
CA LYS A 326 -15.59 32.53 -8.59
C LYS A 326 -16.90 33.31 -8.52
N THR A 327 -17.24 33.88 -7.35
CA THR A 327 -18.45 34.65 -7.12
C THR A 327 -18.09 36.03 -6.58
N HIS A 328 -18.34 37.04 -7.39
CA HIS A 328 -17.88 38.41 -7.16
C HIS A 328 -19.03 39.29 -6.66
N SER A 329 -18.71 40.22 -5.77
CA SER A 329 -19.66 41.20 -5.23
C SER A 329 -18.91 42.48 -4.85
N VAL A 330 -19.14 43.55 -5.60
CA VAL A 330 -18.54 44.87 -5.35
C VAL A 330 -19.66 45.89 -5.14
N SER A 331 -19.62 46.58 -3.99
CA SER A 331 -20.58 47.64 -3.67
C SER A 331 -20.00 49.01 -4.01
N LEU A 332 -20.72 49.77 -4.85
CA LEU A 332 -20.39 51.15 -5.18
C LEU A 332 -21.11 52.11 -4.23
N SER A 333 -20.48 53.25 -3.93
CA SER A 333 -21.05 54.29 -3.07
C SER A 333 -20.66 55.70 -3.54
N GLY A 334 -21.29 56.73 -2.98
CA GLY A 334 -21.04 58.13 -3.35
C GLY A 334 -21.68 58.54 -4.69
N LEU A 335 -22.67 57.80 -5.16
CA LEU A 335 -23.37 58.08 -6.42
C LEU A 335 -24.40 59.22 -6.24
N SER A 336 -24.74 59.89 -7.34
CA SER A 336 -25.79 60.91 -7.39
C SER A 336 -27.16 60.29 -7.67
N ALA A 337 -28.22 60.79 -7.04
CA ALA A 337 -29.59 60.27 -7.17
C ALA A 337 -30.23 60.57 -8.53
N GLY A 338 -30.97 59.60 -9.09
CA GLY A 338 -31.64 59.71 -10.39
C GLY A 338 -30.69 59.76 -11.60
N VAL A 339 -29.42 59.37 -11.44
CA VAL A 339 -28.40 59.40 -12.51
C VAL A 339 -28.16 57.99 -13.06
N THR A 340 -28.03 57.89 -14.37
CA THR A 340 -27.61 56.64 -15.03
C THR A 340 -26.08 56.57 -15.05
N TYR A 341 -25.55 55.46 -14.57
CA TYR A 341 -24.13 55.14 -14.57
C TYR A 341 -23.86 53.98 -15.53
N HIS A 342 -22.71 54.07 -16.19
CA HIS A 342 -22.07 53.02 -16.98
C HIS A 342 -21.09 52.26 -16.10
N TYR A 343 -20.94 50.95 -16.34
CA TYR A 343 -19.94 50.12 -15.68
C TYR A 343 -19.47 48.94 -16.54
N ALA A 344 -18.22 48.53 -16.30
CA ALA A 344 -17.67 47.24 -16.71
C ALA A 344 -17.05 46.55 -15.50
N VAL A 345 -16.95 45.22 -15.54
CA VAL A 345 -16.23 44.43 -14.54
C VAL A 345 -15.01 43.77 -15.19
N SER A 346 -13.90 43.70 -14.48
CA SER A 346 -12.72 42.92 -14.88
C SER A 346 -12.25 41.99 -13.76
N SER A 347 -11.63 40.90 -14.20
CA SER A 347 -11.22 39.77 -13.36
C SER A 347 -9.92 39.20 -13.91
N GLU A 348 -8.92 39.07 -13.05
CA GLU A 348 -7.58 38.52 -13.35
C GLU A 348 -7.41 37.22 -12.56
N ASP A 349 -6.99 36.14 -13.23
CA ASP A 349 -6.73 34.84 -12.61
C ASP A 349 -5.42 34.83 -11.78
N SER A 350 -5.02 33.65 -11.28
CA SER A 350 -3.74 33.49 -10.57
C SER A 350 -2.50 33.44 -11.46
N SER A 351 -2.67 33.43 -12.79
CA SER A 351 -1.62 33.39 -13.81
C SER A 351 -1.42 34.75 -14.53
N SER A 352 -2.14 35.79 -14.10
CA SER A 352 -2.22 37.12 -14.70
C SER A 352 -2.85 37.20 -16.09
N ASN A 353 -3.79 36.31 -16.39
CA ASN A 353 -4.74 36.44 -17.50
C ASN A 353 -5.94 37.30 -17.05
N GLU A 354 -6.13 38.50 -17.61
CA GLU A 354 -7.27 39.39 -17.32
C GLU A 354 -8.37 39.28 -18.39
N ALA A 355 -9.62 39.16 -17.94
CA ALA A 355 -10.81 39.35 -18.75
C ALA A 355 -11.57 40.60 -18.32
N THR A 356 -12.14 41.33 -19.30
CA THR A 356 -12.97 42.52 -19.07
C THR A 356 -14.29 42.41 -19.81
N SER A 357 -15.39 42.68 -19.12
CA SER A 357 -16.73 42.65 -19.68
C SER A 357 -17.06 43.91 -20.50
N GLY A 358 -17.92 43.82 -21.52
CA GLY A 358 -18.44 45.01 -22.22
C GLY A 358 -19.33 45.90 -21.34
N ASP A 359 -19.52 47.16 -21.74
CA ASP A 359 -20.32 48.17 -21.02
C ASP A 359 -21.74 47.69 -20.66
N ALA A 360 -22.20 48.10 -19.48
CA ALA A 360 -23.53 47.87 -18.94
C ALA A 360 -23.96 49.09 -18.10
N THR A 361 -25.26 49.26 -17.85
CA THR A 361 -25.77 50.45 -17.14
C THR A 361 -26.70 50.11 -15.97
N PHE A 362 -26.81 51.06 -15.04
CA PHE A 362 -27.83 51.09 -14.00
C PHE A 362 -28.22 52.54 -13.69
N THR A 363 -29.41 52.76 -13.12
CA THR A 363 -29.89 54.11 -12.74
C THR A 363 -30.18 54.15 -11.25
N THR A 364 -29.58 55.08 -10.52
CA THR A 364 -29.87 55.28 -9.09
C THR A 364 -31.30 55.76 -8.88
N THR A 365 -31.90 55.45 -7.72
CA THR A 365 -33.29 55.86 -7.47
C THR A 365 -33.39 57.38 -7.35
N SER A 366 -34.51 57.95 -7.81
CA SER A 366 -34.76 59.39 -7.72
C SER A 366 -35.13 59.81 -6.29
N PRO A 367 -34.89 61.07 -5.89
CA PRO A 367 -35.41 61.60 -4.62
C PRO A 367 -36.94 61.57 -4.60
N THR A 368 -37.53 60.92 -3.60
CA THR A 368 -38.98 60.93 -3.38
C THR A 368 -39.42 62.31 -2.88
N THR A 369 -40.33 62.98 -3.59
CA THR A 369 -40.97 64.20 -3.09
C THR A 369 -41.92 63.88 -1.92
N PRO A 370 -42.04 64.74 -0.89
CA PRO A 370 -42.99 64.50 0.20
C PRO A 370 -44.43 64.64 -0.30
N TYR A 371 -45.21 63.56 -0.19
CA TYR A 371 -46.65 63.61 -0.47
C TYR A 371 -47.39 64.29 0.70
N ILE A 372 -48.04 65.42 0.43
CA ILE A 372 -48.90 66.12 1.38
C ILE A 372 -50.36 65.69 1.10
N PRO A 373 -51.05 65.02 2.04
CA PRO A 373 -52.44 64.60 1.83
C PRO A 373 -53.41 65.79 1.96
N PRO A 374 -54.47 65.87 1.12
CA PRO A 374 -55.52 66.87 1.28
C PRO A 374 -56.47 66.56 2.46
N SER A 375 -57.09 67.63 2.97
CA SER A 375 -58.00 67.66 4.14
C SER A 375 -59.29 66.84 3.96
N PRO A 376 -59.88 66.27 5.04
CA PRO A 376 -61.08 65.44 4.95
C PRO A 376 -62.40 66.24 4.97
N ASP A 377 -63.41 65.78 4.22
CA ASP A 377 -64.84 66.08 4.46
C ASP A 377 -65.76 64.98 3.86
N GLY A 378 -66.96 64.83 4.42
CA GLY A 378 -68.16 64.36 3.67
C GLY A 378 -68.38 62.85 3.46
N GLY A 379 -68.61 62.09 4.53
CA GLY A 379 -68.91 60.64 4.47
C GLY A 379 -70.24 60.20 3.83
N GLY A 380 -70.52 58.88 3.81
CA GLY A 380 -71.83 58.39 3.32
C GLY A 380 -72.05 56.89 3.01
N GLY A 381 -71.68 55.96 3.92
CA GLY A 381 -72.32 54.63 4.18
C GLY A 381 -72.69 53.61 3.07
N GLY A 382 -72.46 52.31 3.32
CA GLY A 382 -73.21 51.24 2.63
C GLY A 382 -72.59 49.83 2.49
N GLY A 383 -72.63 49.02 3.56
CA GLY A 383 -72.98 47.58 3.52
C GLY A 383 -72.21 46.54 2.68
N GLY A 384 -71.35 45.76 3.37
CA GLY A 384 -71.50 44.29 3.47
C GLY A 384 -70.98 43.36 2.35
N GLY A 385 -70.51 42.17 2.78
CA GLY A 385 -70.29 41.00 1.92
C GLY A 385 -68.83 40.57 1.77
N GLY A 386 -68.45 39.45 2.39
CA GLY A 386 -67.10 38.89 2.28
C GLY A 386 -66.89 38.02 1.04
N GLY A 387 -65.64 37.96 0.59
CA GLY A 387 -65.14 37.00 -0.40
C GLY A 387 -63.62 36.96 -0.28
N GLY A 388 -63.05 35.76 -0.13
CA GLY A 388 -61.61 35.62 0.04
C GLY A 388 -60.86 36.13 -1.19
N SER A 389 -59.84 36.96 -0.98
CA SER A 389 -58.96 37.36 -2.08
C SER A 389 -58.31 36.11 -2.67
N PRO A 390 -58.41 35.84 -3.98
CA PRO A 390 -57.51 34.88 -4.59
C PRO A 390 -56.09 35.41 -4.40
N THR A 391 -55.18 34.53 -3.98
CA THR A 391 -53.74 34.77 -4.16
C THR A 391 -53.50 34.99 -5.66
N PRO A 392 -52.63 35.93 -6.07
CA PRO A 392 -52.36 36.15 -7.48
C PRO A 392 -51.94 34.82 -8.12
N SER A 393 -52.67 34.39 -9.15
CA SER A 393 -52.34 33.19 -9.91
C SER A 393 -51.01 33.43 -10.62
N ASP A 394 -50.04 32.54 -10.41
CA ASP A 394 -48.78 32.59 -11.12
C ASP A 394 -49.03 32.52 -12.63
N SER A 395 -48.52 33.50 -13.35
CA SER A 395 -48.64 33.65 -14.81
C SER A 395 -47.27 33.73 -15.49
N THR A 396 -46.19 33.56 -14.72
CA THR A 396 -44.83 33.49 -15.23
C THR A 396 -44.49 32.04 -15.55
N ALA A 397 -43.79 31.83 -16.66
CA ALA A 397 -43.31 30.51 -17.05
C ALA A 397 -41.92 30.24 -16.46
N PRO A 398 -41.61 28.98 -16.09
CA PRO A 398 -40.30 28.63 -15.53
C PRO A 398 -39.19 28.95 -16.52
N MET A 399 -38.29 29.85 -16.11
CA MET A 399 -37.07 30.19 -16.83
C MET A 399 -36.04 29.07 -16.68
N ILE A 400 -35.66 28.49 -17.81
CA ILE A 400 -34.71 27.38 -17.89
C ILE A 400 -33.28 27.92 -18.02
N SER A 401 -32.36 27.42 -17.19
CA SER A 401 -30.95 27.82 -17.14
C SER A 401 -30.02 26.60 -16.95
N GLU A 402 -28.71 26.82 -16.96
CA GLU A 402 -27.68 25.80 -16.65
C GLU A 402 -27.78 24.52 -17.49
N ILE A 403 -28.09 24.67 -18.78
CA ILE A 403 -28.26 23.56 -19.72
C ILE A 403 -26.90 22.93 -20.02
N LEU A 404 -26.71 21.67 -19.63
CA LEU A 404 -25.50 20.89 -19.87
C LEU A 404 -25.85 19.59 -20.61
N ALA A 405 -25.05 19.26 -21.61
CA ALA A 405 -25.10 17.99 -22.32
C ALA A 405 -23.81 17.21 -22.01
N THR A 406 -23.94 16.07 -21.35
CA THR A 406 -22.84 15.29 -20.78
C THR A 406 -23.00 13.80 -21.06
N ASN A 407 -21.94 13.01 -20.87
CA ASN A 407 -21.94 11.55 -21.06
C ASN A 407 -22.44 11.09 -22.44
N THR A 408 -22.11 11.84 -23.50
CA THR A 408 -22.47 11.48 -24.88
C THR A 408 -21.76 10.19 -25.30
N THR A 409 -22.52 9.15 -25.62
CA THR A 409 -22.01 7.87 -26.12
C THR A 409 -22.36 7.69 -27.60
N GLN A 410 -22.17 6.47 -28.13
CA GLN A 410 -22.63 6.12 -29.47
C GLN A 410 -24.16 6.00 -29.60
N ASN A 411 -24.91 5.87 -28.50
CA ASN A 411 -26.36 5.66 -28.53
C ASN A 411 -27.15 6.36 -27.40
N SER A 412 -26.51 7.20 -26.60
CA SER A 412 -27.15 7.93 -25.48
C SER A 412 -26.47 9.25 -25.15
N ILE A 413 -27.16 10.10 -24.38
CA ILE A 413 -26.63 11.33 -23.77
C ILE A 413 -27.40 11.66 -22.48
N THR A 414 -26.76 12.36 -21.54
CA THR A 414 -27.41 12.97 -20.37
C THR A 414 -27.56 14.47 -20.58
N ILE A 415 -28.79 14.98 -20.50
CA ILE A 415 -29.08 16.42 -20.52
C ILE A 415 -29.55 16.85 -19.13
N SER A 416 -28.92 17.87 -18.54
CA SER A 416 -29.29 18.41 -17.22
C SER A 416 -29.47 19.92 -17.25
N TRP A 417 -30.37 20.46 -16.42
CA TRP A 417 -30.70 21.90 -16.37
C TRP A 417 -31.33 22.31 -15.04
N ARG A 418 -31.51 23.62 -14.86
CA ARG A 418 -32.28 24.20 -13.76
C ARG A 418 -33.49 24.99 -14.24
N THR A 419 -34.41 25.20 -13.31
CA THR A 419 -35.51 26.15 -13.43
C THR A 419 -35.46 27.12 -12.24
N ASN A 420 -35.86 28.38 -12.43
CA ASN A 420 -35.95 29.39 -11.35
C ASN A 420 -37.02 29.07 -10.28
N GLU A 421 -37.83 28.05 -10.52
CA GLU A 421 -38.92 27.56 -9.68
C GLU A 421 -39.08 26.03 -9.87
N ASN A 422 -39.93 25.39 -9.06
CA ASN A 422 -40.19 23.97 -9.20
C ASN A 422 -41.11 23.66 -10.38
N ALA A 423 -40.64 22.82 -11.31
CA ALA A 423 -41.36 22.43 -12.52
C ALA A 423 -41.35 20.90 -12.71
N ILE A 424 -42.30 20.37 -13.49
CA ILE A 424 -42.17 19.08 -14.17
C ILE A 424 -41.58 19.31 -15.56
N SER A 425 -40.69 18.44 -16.03
CA SER A 425 -39.90 18.72 -17.23
C SER A 425 -39.64 17.51 -18.12
N GLN A 426 -39.41 17.77 -19.41
CA GLN A 426 -39.08 16.78 -20.45
C GLN A 426 -38.16 17.39 -21.51
N VAL A 427 -37.48 16.54 -22.28
CA VAL A 427 -36.68 16.96 -23.45
C VAL A 427 -37.41 16.59 -24.74
N GLU A 428 -37.66 17.57 -25.61
CA GLU A 428 -38.11 17.35 -26.99
C GLU A 428 -36.86 17.25 -27.88
N TYR A 429 -36.70 16.18 -28.67
CA TYR A 429 -35.49 15.95 -29.48
C TYR A 429 -35.79 15.30 -30.85
N GLY A 430 -34.86 15.41 -31.80
CA GLY A 430 -34.99 14.81 -33.13
C GLY A 430 -33.81 15.12 -34.06
N LEU A 431 -33.86 14.63 -35.29
CA LEU A 431 -32.81 14.87 -36.31
C LEU A 431 -32.84 16.29 -36.91
N THR A 432 -33.84 17.08 -36.53
CA THR A 432 -34.11 18.45 -37.01
C THR A 432 -34.63 19.31 -35.87
N SER A 433 -34.55 20.63 -36.02
CA SER A 433 -35.06 21.62 -35.04
C SER A 433 -36.59 21.66 -34.90
N THR A 434 -37.33 20.87 -35.69
CA THR A 434 -38.77 20.59 -35.48
C THR A 434 -39.01 19.56 -34.38
N TYR A 435 -37.97 18.83 -33.97
CA TYR A 435 -38.01 17.66 -33.10
C TYR A 435 -38.92 16.55 -33.67
N GLY A 436 -39.11 15.47 -32.91
CA GLY A 436 -39.96 14.34 -33.32
C GLY A 436 -40.15 13.27 -32.25
N ASN A 437 -39.26 13.23 -31.25
CA ASN A 437 -39.36 12.40 -30.07
C ASN A 437 -39.43 13.28 -28.81
N VAL A 438 -39.94 12.70 -27.73
CA VAL A 438 -39.90 13.30 -26.39
C VAL A 438 -39.34 12.29 -25.39
N SER A 439 -38.63 12.76 -24.38
CA SER A 439 -38.30 11.94 -23.21
C SER A 439 -39.57 11.65 -22.39
N PRO A 440 -39.52 10.70 -21.43
CA PRO A 440 -40.46 10.69 -20.33
C PRO A 440 -40.51 12.07 -19.62
N LEU A 441 -41.70 12.42 -19.12
CA LEU A 441 -41.94 13.61 -18.31
C LEU A 441 -41.63 13.28 -16.85
N THR A 442 -40.92 14.16 -16.13
CA THR A 442 -40.70 13.97 -14.69
C THR A 442 -42.00 14.14 -13.93
N GLU A 443 -42.38 13.17 -13.10
CA GLU A 443 -43.65 13.23 -12.33
C GLU A 443 -43.56 14.15 -11.09
N SER A 444 -42.35 14.50 -10.66
CA SER A 444 -42.08 15.35 -9.50
C SER A 444 -41.70 16.78 -9.88
N TYR A 445 -42.23 17.75 -9.14
CA TYR A 445 -41.93 19.17 -9.27
C TYR A 445 -40.59 19.54 -8.60
N LEU A 446 -39.57 19.85 -9.41
CA LEU A 446 -38.18 20.11 -8.96
C LEU A 446 -37.60 21.37 -9.62
N ALA A 447 -36.59 21.99 -9.00
CA ALA A 447 -35.84 23.11 -9.56
C ALA A 447 -34.54 22.70 -10.27
N SER A 448 -34.23 21.40 -10.31
CA SER A 448 -33.04 20.84 -10.97
C SER A 448 -33.41 19.50 -11.61
N HIS A 449 -33.03 19.34 -12.87
CA HIS A 449 -33.54 18.31 -13.78
C HIS A 449 -32.37 17.58 -14.45
N SER A 450 -32.53 16.28 -14.69
CA SER A 450 -31.61 15.48 -15.48
C SER A 450 -32.38 14.38 -16.21
N VAL A 451 -32.12 14.21 -17.49
CA VAL A 451 -32.78 13.23 -18.37
C VAL A 451 -31.73 12.54 -19.22
N ILE A 452 -31.77 11.21 -19.22
CA ILE A 452 -30.98 10.39 -20.15
C ILE A 452 -31.83 10.13 -21.39
N ILE A 453 -31.30 10.48 -22.56
CA ILE A 453 -31.87 10.10 -23.86
C ILE A 453 -31.07 8.90 -24.34
N SER A 454 -31.74 7.81 -24.69
CA SER A 454 -31.12 6.55 -25.13
C SER A 454 -31.77 6.03 -26.42
N GLY A 455 -31.14 5.02 -27.06
CA GLY A 455 -31.62 4.47 -28.34
C GLY A 455 -31.32 5.35 -29.55
N LEU A 456 -30.30 6.21 -29.45
CA LEU A 456 -29.89 7.11 -30.52
C LEU A 456 -29.01 6.38 -31.55
N ASN A 457 -29.03 6.86 -32.79
CA ASN A 457 -28.13 6.40 -33.85
C ASN A 457 -26.74 7.02 -33.66
N SER A 458 -25.69 6.26 -33.95
CA SER A 458 -24.29 6.67 -33.74
C SER A 458 -23.74 7.57 -34.85
N GLY A 459 -22.94 8.57 -34.51
CA GLY A 459 -22.35 9.53 -35.46
C GLY A 459 -23.37 10.51 -36.05
N VAL A 460 -24.52 10.69 -35.38
CA VAL A 460 -25.66 11.46 -35.88
C VAL A 460 -25.91 12.67 -34.98
N THR A 461 -26.11 13.83 -35.60
CA THR A 461 -26.49 15.07 -34.90
C THR A 461 -27.99 15.07 -34.59
N TYR A 462 -28.31 15.29 -33.32
CA TYR A 462 -29.66 15.49 -32.82
C TYR A 462 -29.82 16.90 -32.29
N TYR A 463 -30.94 17.54 -32.62
CA TYR A 463 -31.38 18.81 -32.07
C TYR A 463 -32.35 18.54 -30.91
N TYR A 464 -32.28 19.36 -29.87
CA TYR A 464 -33.18 19.26 -28.72
C TYR A 464 -33.57 20.62 -28.16
N ARG A 465 -34.67 20.65 -27.41
CA ARG A 465 -34.99 21.72 -26.46
C ARG A 465 -35.61 21.15 -25.20
N LEU A 466 -35.52 21.94 -24.15
CA LEU A 466 -36.10 21.62 -22.85
C LEU A 466 -37.50 22.22 -22.76
N VAL A 467 -38.39 21.50 -22.11
CA VAL A 467 -39.74 21.93 -21.77
C VAL A 467 -39.93 21.72 -20.27
N SER A 468 -40.23 22.79 -19.56
CA SER A 468 -40.58 22.76 -18.14
C SER A 468 -41.94 23.41 -17.93
N LYS A 469 -42.74 22.85 -17.03
CA LYS A 469 -44.08 23.35 -16.68
C LYS A 469 -44.20 23.45 -15.17
N ASP A 470 -44.59 24.62 -14.67
CA ASP A 470 -44.79 24.85 -13.23
C ASP A 470 -46.11 24.25 -12.71
N GLN A 471 -46.41 24.47 -11.43
CA GLN A 471 -47.59 23.92 -10.76
C GLN A 471 -48.90 24.68 -11.08
N ALA A 472 -48.83 25.96 -11.49
CA ALA A 472 -49.97 26.71 -12.04
C ALA A 472 -50.26 26.32 -13.51
N GLY A 473 -49.25 25.78 -14.19
CA GLY A 473 -49.30 25.17 -15.50
C GLY A 473 -48.69 26.01 -16.62
N ASN A 474 -47.94 27.08 -16.33
CA ASN A 474 -47.26 27.86 -17.37
C ASN A 474 -46.07 27.05 -17.92
N LYS A 475 -45.82 27.14 -19.24
CA LYS A 475 -44.81 26.33 -19.94
C LYS A 475 -43.62 27.20 -20.37
N GLY A 476 -42.46 26.93 -19.79
CA GLY A 476 -41.17 27.45 -20.23
C GLY A 476 -40.52 26.53 -21.27
N THR A 477 -39.76 27.11 -22.21
CA THR A 477 -38.98 26.35 -23.19
C THR A 477 -37.61 26.97 -23.40
N SER A 478 -36.56 26.14 -23.50
CA SER A 478 -35.22 26.62 -23.86
C SER A 478 -35.13 27.03 -25.32
N SER A 479 -34.03 27.71 -25.67
CA SER A 479 -33.55 27.76 -27.05
C SER A 479 -33.21 26.35 -27.56
N THR A 480 -33.16 26.20 -28.90
CA THR A 480 -32.72 24.97 -29.55
C THR A 480 -31.22 24.77 -29.35
N ALA A 481 -30.84 23.60 -28.84
CA ALA A 481 -29.47 23.13 -28.79
C ALA A 481 -29.29 21.88 -29.68
N ASN A 482 -28.06 21.41 -29.84
CA ASN A 482 -27.77 20.17 -30.55
C ASN A 482 -26.58 19.43 -29.94
N PHE A 483 -26.45 18.14 -30.24
CA PHE A 483 -25.31 17.31 -29.93
C PHE A 483 -25.13 16.26 -31.04
N THR A 484 -23.92 15.71 -31.18
CA THR A 484 -23.65 14.59 -32.09
C THR A 484 -23.25 13.38 -31.27
N THR A 485 -23.94 12.24 -31.46
CA THR A 485 -23.53 10.97 -30.84
C THR A 485 -22.17 10.55 -31.34
N ALA A 486 -21.39 9.84 -30.52
CA ALA A 486 -20.13 9.28 -30.97
C ALA A 486 -20.38 8.32 -32.15
N THR A 487 -19.51 8.33 -33.16
CA THR A 487 -19.59 7.38 -34.27
C THR A 487 -19.31 5.98 -33.75
N ALA A 488 -20.16 5.00 -34.05
CA ALA A 488 -19.80 3.60 -33.85
C ALA A 488 -18.56 3.30 -34.70
N ALA A 489 -17.63 2.51 -34.19
CA ALA A 489 -16.49 2.04 -34.98
C ALA A 489 -17.02 1.10 -36.08
N GLY A 490 -17.27 1.67 -37.27
CA GLY A 490 -17.98 1.03 -38.37
C GLY A 490 -17.08 0.68 -39.55
N GLU A 491 -17.24 -0.53 -40.05
CA GLU A 491 -16.67 -0.97 -41.33
C GLU A 491 -17.13 -0.07 -42.49
N GLY A 492 -16.21 0.28 -43.40
CA GLY A 492 -16.47 1.36 -44.38
C GLY A 492 -15.68 1.36 -45.70
N GLY A 493 -15.05 0.24 -46.08
CA GLY A 493 -14.73 -0.06 -47.50
C GLY A 493 -13.58 0.67 -48.19
N SER A 494 -12.38 0.10 -48.14
CA SER A 494 -11.44 0.09 -49.28
C SER A 494 -10.63 -1.22 -49.26
N SER A 495 -10.24 -1.73 -50.43
CA SER A 495 -9.76 -3.11 -50.58
C SER A 495 -8.29 -3.30 -50.17
N ALA A 496 -8.06 -3.55 -48.88
CA ALA A 496 -6.87 -4.25 -48.39
C ALA A 496 -7.31 -5.28 -47.34
N ASN A 497 -6.76 -6.49 -47.39
CA ASN A 497 -6.95 -7.44 -46.29
C ASN A 497 -6.18 -6.92 -45.08
N HIS A 498 -6.87 -6.38 -44.06
CA HIS A 498 -6.22 -6.01 -42.80
C HIS A 498 -5.71 -7.29 -42.15
N VAL A 499 -4.40 -7.44 -42.13
CA VAL A 499 -3.70 -8.62 -41.64
C VAL A 499 -2.68 -8.25 -40.58
N SER A 500 -2.38 -9.22 -39.73
CA SER A 500 -1.45 -9.08 -38.61
C SER A 500 -0.61 -10.35 -38.47
N THR A 501 0.35 -10.32 -37.56
CA THR A 501 1.35 -11.37 -37.37
C THR A 501 1.33 -11.90 -35.94
N ILE A 502 1.26 -13.22 -35.80
CA ILE A 502 1.58 -13.93 -34.55
C ILE A 502 3.04 -14.38 -34.61
N LYS A 503 3.80 -14.14 -33.54
CA LYS A 503 5.12 -14.73 -33.32
C LYS A 503 5.17 -15.41 -31.97
N GLY A 504 6.16 -16.28 -31.76
CA GLY A 504 6.37 -16.90 -30.46
C GLY A 504 7.51 -17.89 -30.45
N LYS A 505 7.68 -18.60 -29.34
CA LYS A 505 8.72 -19.61 -29.15
C LYS A 505 8.09 -20.89 -28.58
N ILE A 506 8.53 -22.05 -29.10
CA ILE A 506 8.17 -23.37 -28.59
C ILE A 506 9.35 -23.98 -27.81
N THR A 507 9.10 -24.54 -26.63
CA THR A 507 10.12 -25.19 -25.78
C THR A 507 9.66 -26.55 -25.21
N ASN A 508 10.61 -27.38 -24.73
CA ASN A 508 10.35 -28.67 -24.05
C ASN A 508 10.45 -28.62 -22.51
N ASP A 509 10.85 -27.49 -21.95
CA ASP A 509 11.08 -27.28 -20.52
C ASP A 509 10.85 -25.80 -20.17
N SER A 510 10.24 -25.53 -19.01
CA SER A 510 10.00 -24.19 -18.47
C SER A 510 11.13 -23.69 -17.57
N LEU A 511 12.03 -24.57 -17.08
CA LEU A 511 13.15 -24.19 -16.21
C LEU A 511 14.45 -23.94 -16.99
N THR A 512 14.76 -24.76 -18.01
CA THR A 512 15.95 -24.56 -18.87
C THR A 512 15.65 -23.93 -20.24
N GLY A 513 14.38 -23.85 -20.65
CA GLY A 513 13.96 -23.09 -21.84
C GLY A 513 14.47 -23.63 -23.18
N ASN A 514 14.83 -24.92 -23.25
CA ASN A 514 15.41 -25.52 -24.44
C ASN A 514 14.46 -25.46 -25.65
N SER A 515 14.97 -24.83 -26.70
CA SER A 515 14.30 -24.56 -27.97
C SER A 515 13.79 -25.83 -28.67
N LEU A 516 12.50 -25.85 -29.00
CA LEU A 516 11.84 -27.03 -29.56
C LEU A 516 11.55 -26.85 -31.06
N ALA A 517 12.53 -27.20 -31.89
CA ALA A 517 12.38 -27.17 -33.35
C ALA A 517 11.34 -28.17 -33.90
N GLY A 518 10.67 -27.82 -35.00
CA GLY A 518 9.80 -28.73 -35.75
C GLY A 518 8.51 -29.14 -35.05
N ALA A 519 8.00 -28.36 -34.09
CA ALA A 519 6.58 -28.45 -33.72
C ALA A 519 5.73 -27.79 -34.80
N GLN A 520 4.59 -28.38 -35.15
CA GLN A 520 3.62 -27.77 -36.06
C GLN A 520 2.67 -26.87 -35.28
N ILE A 521 2.46 -25.65 -35.79
CA ILE A 521 1.54 -24.65 -35.27
C ILE A 521 0.48 -24.38 -36.33
N VAL A 522 -0.80 -24.39 -35.95
CA VAL A 522 -1.96 -24.21 -36.83
C VAL A 522 -2.97 -23.26 -36.19
N LEU A 523 -3.44 -22.23 -36.90
CA LEU A 523 -4.66 -21.50 -36.56
C LEU A 523 -5.87 -22.01 -37.35
N SER A 524 -7.01 -22.10 -36.69
CA SER A 524 -8.30 -22.42 -37.29
C SER A 524 -9.40 -21.48 -36.77
N PRO A 525 -10.26 -20.88 -37.62
CA PRO A 525 -10.35 -21.07 -39.08
C PRO A 525 -9.15 -20.50 -39.86
N GLY A 526 -9.08 -20.72 -41.18
CA GLY A 526 -8.16 -19.96 -42.06
C GLY A 526 -6.90 -20.68 -42.56
N ASN A 527 -6.66 -21.95 -42.24
CA ASN A 527 -5.53 -22.76 -42.78
C ASN A 527 -4.10 -22.23 -42.53
N TYR A 528 -3.92 -21.21 -41.69
CA TYR A 528 -2.61 -20.67 -41.34
C TYR A 528 -1.80 -21.70 -40.56
N LYS A 529 -0.61 -22.05 -41.05
CA LYS A 529 0.26 -23.06 -40.42
C LYS A 529 1.74 -22.79 -40.63
N THR A 530 2.54 -23.10 -39.63
CA THR A 530 4.00 -22.96 -39.64
C THR A 530 4.65 -24.04 -38.78
N THR A 531 5.97 -24.07 -38.74
CA THR A 531 6.75 -24.92 -37.85
C THR A 531 7.80 -24.11 -37.10
N SER A 532 8.05 -24.45 -35.85
CA SER A 532 9.12 -23.81 -35.07
C SER A 532 10.51 -24.09 -35.65
N LEU A 533 11.36 -23.06 -35.64
CA LEU A 533 12.73 -23.05 -36.11
C LEU A 533 13.68 -23.76 -35.13
N SER A 534 14.98 -23.85 -35.45
CA SER A 534 16.01 -24.48 -34.61
C SER A 534 16.11 -23.87 -33.21
N ASP A 535 15.91 -22.56 -33.10
CA ASP A 535 15.81 -21.81 -31.84
C ASP A 535 14.39 -21.85 -31.22
N GLY A 536 13.48 -22.66 -31.76
CA GLY A 536 12.11 -22.79 -31.28
C GLY A 536 11.19 -21.63 -31.70
N ALA A 537 11.70 -20.56 -32.31
CA ALA A 537 10.88 -19.43 -32.73
C ALA A 537 9.91 -19.84 -33.86
N TYR A 538 8.73 -19.24 -33.90
CA TYR A 538 7.78 -19.40 -35.00
C TYR A 538 7.10 -18.07 -35.31
N GLN A 539 6.63 -17.95 -36.55
CA GLN A 539 5.95 -16.77 -37.06
C GLN A 539 4.86 -17.21 -38.05
N LEU A 540 3.69 -16.59 -37.92
CA LEU A 540 2.55 -16.69 -38.83
C LEU A 540 2.19 -15.27 -39.25
N ASP A 541 2.44 -14.98 -40.52
CA ASP A 541 2.18 -13.68 -41.14
C ASP A 541 0.86 -13.68 -41.91
N ASN A 542 0.40 -12.48 -42.23
CA ASN A 542 -0.77 -12.25 -43.09
C ASN A 542 -2.05 -12.91 -42.55
N ILE A 543 -2.18 -12.99 -41.22
CA ILE A 543 -3.37 -13.54 -40.56
C ILE A 543 -4.44 -12.47 -40.56
N LEU A 544 -5.63 -12.76 -41.09
CA LEU A 544 -6.76 -11.83 -41.03
C LEU A 544 -7.12 -11.52 -39.57
N ILE A 545 -7.55 -10.30 -39.31
CA ILE A 545 -8.04 -9.89 -37.99
C ILE A 545 -9.28 -10.71 -37.62
N GLY A 546 -9.34 -11.20 -36.38
CA GLY A 546 -10.39 -12.12 -35.96
C GLY A 546 -10.01 -12.97 -34.76
N THR A 547 -10.89 -13.92 -34.42
CA THR A 547 -10.68 -14.87 -33.32
C THR A 547 -10.47 -16.27 -33.86
N TYR A 548 -9.45 -16.95 -33.34
CA TYR A 548 -8.99 -18.25 -33.81
C TYR A 548 -8.78 -19.23 -32.65
N SER A 549 -8.74 -20.52 -32.99
CA SER A 549 -8.13 -21.55 -32.16
C SER A 549 -6.70 -21.79 -32.64
N LEU A 550 -5.74 -21.86 -31.71
CA LEU A 550 -4.32 -22.09 -31.98
C LEU A 550 -3.93 -23.47 -31.46
N THR A 551 -3.58 -24.38 -32.36
CA THR A 551 -3.15 -25.74 -32.01
C THR A 551 -1.67 -25.94 -32.31
N VAL A 552 -0.94 -26.52 -31.36
CA VAL A 552 0.48 -26.88 -31.48
C VAL A 552 0.65 -28.38 -31.23
N SER A 553 1.39 -29.06 -32.10
CA SER A 553 1.64 -30.51 -31.97
C SER A 553 3.05 -30.91 -32.40
N LYS A 554 3.58 -31.97 -31.81
CA LYS A 554 4.84 -32.62 -32.21
C LYS A 554 4.80 -34.09 -31.79
N GLY A 555 5.17 -35.03 -32.67
CA GLY A 555 4.80 -36.46 -32.53
C GLY A 555 5.31 -37.24 -31.30
N SER A 556 6.20 -36.68 -30.47
CA SER A 556 6.62 -37.28 -29.19
C SER A 556 6.17 -36.48 -27.97
N TYR A 557 5.21 -35.58 -28.15
CA TYR A 557 4.79 -34.57 -27.19
C TYR A 557 3.26 -34.47 -27.18
N PHE A 558 2.68 -34.12 -26.04
CA PHE A 558 1.25 -33.81 -25.96
C PHE A 558 0.93 -32.56 -26.77
N SER A 559 -0.17 -32.58 -27.52
CA SER A 559 -0.68 -31.43 -28.25
C SER A 559 -1.30 -30.40 -27.32
N TYR A 560 -1.14 -29.12 -27.66
CA TYR A 560 -1.73 -27.99 -26.95
C TYR A 560 -2.71 -27.26 -27.88
N THR A 561 -3.89 -26.87 -27.37
CA THR A 561 -4.86 -26.04 -28.12
C THR A 561 -5.36 -24.91 -27.23
N ALA A 562 -5.07 -23.66 -27.64
CA ALA A 562 -5.74 -22.48 -27.10
C ALA A 562 -7.03 -22.22 -27.89
N ALA A 563 -8.19 -22.28 -27.23
CA ALA A 563 -9.50 -22.22 -27.88
C ALA A 563 -9.88 -20.82 -28.41
N LYS A 564 -9.25 -19.75 -27.90
CA LYS A 564 -9.57 -18.36 -28.26
C LYS A 564 -8.31 -17.49 -28.27
N VAL A 565 -7.78 -17.21 -29.46
CA VAL A 565 -6.65 -16.31 -29.74
C VAL A 565 -7.16 -15.20 -30.65
N THR A 566 -7.13 -13.96 -30.16
CA THR A 566 -7.55 -12.78 -30.92
C THR A 566 -6.38 -12.18 -31.67
N VAL A 567 -6.58 -11.86 -32.94
CA VAL A 567 -5.62 -11.19 -33.83
C VAL A 567 -6.18 -9.82 -34.19
N SER A 568 -5.41 -8.76 -33.96
CA SER A 568 -5.79 -7.34 -34.12
C SER A 568 -4.76 -6.53 -34.93
N GLU A 569 -5.12 -5.30 -35.32
CA GLU A 569 -4.37 -4.43 -36.24
C GLU A 569 -2.90 -4.18 -35.82
N GLU A 570 -1.99 -4.31 -36.79
CA GLU A 570 -0.55 -3.95 -36.84
C GLU A 570 0.31 -4.09 -35.56
N LYS A 571 -0.12 -4.90 -34.59
CA LYS A 571 0.66 -5.24 -33.39
C LYS A 571 1.14 -6.69 -33.46
N ILE A 572 2.41 -6.90 -33.15
CA ILE A 572 3.01 -8.24 -33.06
C ILE A 572 2.40 -8.97 -31.86
N ASN A 573 1.63 -10.02 -32.12
CA ASN A 573 1.03 -10.84 -31.09
C ASN A 573 2.01 -11.94 -30.66
N ASN A 574 2.62 -11.80 -29.48
CA ASN A 574 3.64 -12.71 -28.95
C ASN A 574 3.00 -13.85 -28.13
N VAL A 575 3.07 -15.08 -28.62
CA VAL A 575 2.42 -16.27 -28.04
C VAL A 575 3.44 -17.40 -27.86
N ASN A 576 4.01 -17.54 -26.67
CA ASN A 576 4.98 -18.60 -26.36
C ASN A 576 4.27 -19.85 -25.82
N ILE A 577 4.69 -21.05 -26.25
CA ILE A 577 3.99 -22.32 -25.94
C ILE A 577 5.00 -23.40 -25.51
N TYR A 578 4.70 -24.06 -24.40
CA TYR A 578 5.46 -25.22 -23.90
C TYR A 578 4.78 -26.52 -24.33
N LEU A 579 5.56 -27.52 -24.77
CA LEU A 579 5.06 -28.88 -25.00
C LEU A 579 5.78 -29.88 -24.09
N ARG A 580 5.01 -30.71 -23.37
CA ARG A 580 5.54 -31.82 -22.56
C ARG A 580 5.75 -33.08 -23.40
N LYS A 581 6.89 -33.75 -23.22
CA LYS A 581 7.20 -35.02 -23.90
C LYS A 581 6.33 -36.16 -23.35
N GLN A 582 5.85 -37.03 -24.23
CA GLN A 582 5.15 -38.27 -23.87
C GLN A 582 6.17 -39.30 -23.33
N SER A 583 5.81 -39.98 -22.24
CA SER A 583 6.64 -41.02 -21.63
C SER A 583 6.56 -42.33 -22.42
N THR A 584 7.70 -42.99 -22.58
CA THR A 584 7.80 -44.36 -23.11
C THR A 584 8.09 -45.33 -21.97
N GLY A 585 7.09 -46.12 -21.60
CA GLY A 585 7.11 -47.03 -20.45
C GLY A 585 5.88 -46.81 -19.58
N GLY A 586 5.05 -47.84 -19.44
CA GLY A 586 3.76 -47.74 -18.76
C GLY A 586 3.86 -48.02 -17.27
N GLU A 587 3.49 -47.03 -16.47
CA GLU A 587 2.77 -47.21 -15.21
C GLU A 587 1.62 -46.20 -15.19
N GLU A 588 0.43 -46.67 -14.81
CA GLU A 588 -0.81 -45.89 -14.88
C GLU A 588 -0.99 -45.07 -13.60
N ILE A 589 -0.41 -43.87 -13.57
CA ILE A 589 -0.64 -42.91 -12.49
C ILE A 589 -1.93 -42.13 -12.81
N SER A 590 -2.99 -42.42 -12.07
CA SER A 590 -4.30 -41.79 -12.25
C SER A 590 -4.33 -40.37 -11.68
N THR A 591 -4.77 -39.43 -12.52
CA THR A 591 -4.93 -37.97 -12.31
C THR A 591 -3.62 -37.15 -12.32
N PRO A 592 -3.54 -36.06 -13.12
CA PRO A 592 -2.33 -35.25 -13.23
C PRO A 592 -2.33 -34.09 -12.22
N GLU A 593 -1.42 -34.13 -11.26
CA GLU A 593 -1.03 -32.91 -10.53
C GLU A 593 -0.31 -31.93 -11.47
N ALA A 594 -0.81 -30.69 -11.51
CA ALA A 594 -0.12 -29.55 -12.09
C ALA A 594 0.29 -28.60 -10.96
N SER A 595 1.50 -28.79 -10.42
CA SER A 595 2.03 -27.90 -9.39
C SER A 595 2.68 -26.65 -9.98
N LEU A 596 2.23 -25.48 -9.55
CA LEU A 596 2.86 -24.18 -9.77
C LEU A 596 3.23 -23.59 -8.40
N MET A 597 4.50 -23.26 -8.16
CA MET A 597 4.96 -22.12 -7.34
C MET A 597 6.48 -21.88 -7.57
N PRO A 598 7.02 -20.66 -7.39
CA PRO A 598 6.37 -19.35 -7.23
C PRO A 598 6.71 -18.34 -8.36
N ASN A 599 6.13 -17.13 -8.32
CA ASN A 599 6.34 -15.97 -9.20
C ASN A 599 5.57 -15.90 -10.53
N SER A 600 4.63 -16.79 -10.84
CA SER A 600 3.60 -16.51 -11.87
C SER A 600 2.37 -17.42 -11.77
N SER A 601 1.52 -17.19 -10.76
CA SER A 601 0.10 -17.53 -10.90
C SER A 601 -0.51 -16.59 -11.95
N VAL A 602 -0.72 -17.11 -13.17
CA VAL A 602 -1.58 -16.46 -14.16
C VAL A 602 -3.01 -16.63 -13.67
N GLY A 603 -3.49 -15.62 -12.96
CA GLY A 603 -4.88 -15.54 -12.57
C GLY A 603 -5.77 -15.56 -13.81
N LYS A 604 -6.77 -16.44 -13.82
CA LYS A 604 -7.84 -16.38 -14.81
C LYS A 604 -8.66 -15.11 -14.55
N THR A 605 -8.69 -14.17 -15.48
CA THR A 605 -9.63 -13.04 -15.38
C THR A 605 -11.05 -13.58 -15.40
N ILE A 606 -11.74 -13.51 -14.26
CA ILE A 606 -13.14 -13.92 -14.16
C ILE A 606 -14.00 -12.77 -14.73
N PRO A 607 -15.02 -13.06 -15.58
CA PRO A 607 -15.95 -12.04 -16.01
C PRO A 607 -16.71 -11.48 -14.80
N GLY A 608 -16.55 -10.19 -14.53
CA GLY A 608 -17.22 -9.47 -13.45
C GLY A 608 -17.75 -8.13 -13.97
N THR A 609 -18.74 -7.57 -13.27
CA THR A 609 -19.14 -6.18 -13.50
C THR A 609 -18.09 -5.24 -12.90
N SER A 610 -17.90 -4.06 -13.50
CA SER A 610 -17.03 -3.04 -12.91
C SER A 610 -17.49 -1.62 -13.20
N PHE A 611 -17.18 -0.71 -12.28
CA PHE A 611 -17.55 0.70 -12.38
C PHE A 611 -16.52 1.61 -11.69
N MET A 612 -16.55 2.89 -12.03
CA MET A 612 -15.67 3.90 -11.43
C MET A 612 -16.29 4.43 -10.13
N ALA A 613 -15.81 3.97 -8.97
CA ALA A 613 -16.30 4.45 -7.67
C ALA A 613 -16.01 5.95 -7.45
N TYR A 614 -14.88 6.43 -7.99
CA TYR A 614 -14.44 7.82 -7.93
C TYR A 614 -14.02 8.32 -9.33
N ALA A 615 -13.60 9.58 -9.44
CA ALA A 615 -13.28 10.19 -10.73
C ALA A 615 -12.15 9.41 -11.48
N PRO A 616 -12.29 9.09 -12.79
CA PRO A 616 -11.40 8.13 -13.47
C PRO A 616 -9.92 8.52 -13.56
N HIS A 617 -9.58 9.80 -13.32
CA HIS A 617 -8.21 10.30 -13.31
C HIS A 617 -7.48 10.08 -11.98
N LEU A 618 -8.19 9.75 -10.90
CA LEU A 618 -7.58 9.54 -9.59
C LEU A 618 -6.75 8.25 -9.58
N ARG A 619 -5.60 8.29 -8.89
CA ARG A 619 -4.69 7.14 -8.71
C ARG A 619 -4.28 7.07 -7.25
N GLY A 620 -4.46 5.91 -6.63
CA GLY A 620 -4.19 5.72 -5.20
C GLY A 620 -4.86 4.49 -4.62
N GLY A 621 -4.98 4.48 -3.29
CA GLY A 621 -5.67 3.42 -2.55
C GLY A 621 -7.11 3.74 -2.19
N TYR A 622 -7.96 2.72 -2.14
CA TYR A 622 -9.37 2.83 -1.74
C TYR A 622 -9.75 1.62 -0.87
N PHE A 623 -10.66 1.83 0.08
CA PHE A 623 -11.14 0.81 1.01
C PHE A 623 -12.60 0.51 0.72
N ILE A 624 -13.04 -0.70 1.06
CA ILE A 624 -14.33 -1.24 0.66
C ILE A 624 -14.96 -2.09 1.76
N SER A 625 -16.27 -2.03 1.85
CA SER A 625 -17.13 -2.83 2.72
C SER A 625 -18.52 -2.92 2.08
N SER A 626 -19.41 -3.75 2.62
CA SER A 626 -20.75 -3.97 2.05
C SER A 626 -21.75 -4.37 3.13
N GLY A 627 -22.97 -3.82 3.05
CA GLY A 627 -24.02 -4.03 4.06
C GLY A 627 -25.33 -3.29 3.75
N LYS A 628 -26.38 -3.53 4.54
CA LYS A 628 -27.77 -3.09 4.40
C LYS A 628 -28.02 -1.65 4.88
N VAL A 629 -27.09 -0.74 4.58
CA VAL A 629 -27.00 0.59 5.21
C VAL A 629 -28.18 1.55 4.96
N LEU A 630 -29.09 1.25 4.04
CA LEU A 630 -30.23 2.12 3.68
C LEU A 630 -31.58 1.69 4.28
N GLY A 631 -31.64 0.57 5.00
CA GLY A 631 -32.88 0.06 5.59
C GLY A 631 -33.92 -0.42 4.56
N ASP A 632 -33.49 -0.68 3.33
CA ASP A 632 -34.30 -1.28 2.26
C ASP A 632 -34.15 -2.82 2.19
N GLY A 633 -33.47 -3.41 3.17
CA GLY A 633 -33.18 -4.85 3.27
C GLY A 633 -32.13 -5.36 2.28
N LYS A 634 -31.63 -4.51 1.37
CA LYS A 634 -30.67 -4.86 0.33
C LYS A 634 -29.27 -4.40 0.69
N THR A 635 -28.29 -5.26 0.50
CA THR A 635 -26.86 -4.93 0.60
C THR A 635 -26.49 -3.79 -0.36
N LYS A 636 -25.56 -2.93 0.06
CA LYS A 636 -24.98 -1.82 -0.70
C LYS A 636 -23.47 -1.89 -0.62
N ILE A 637 -22.80 -1.35 -1.63
CA ILE A 637 -21.35 -1.23 -1.67
C ILE A 637 -20.97 0.09 -1.00
N VAL A 638 -20.06 0.06 -0.02
CA VAL A 638 -19.57 1.25 0.69
C VAL A 638 -18.06 1.38 0.50
N THR A 639 -17.60 2.50 -0.05
CA THR A 639 -16.18 2.75 -0.32
C THR A 639 -15.64 3.97 0.40
N GLY A 640 -14.37 3.92 0.77
CA GLY A 640 -13.61 5.01 1.38
C GLY A 640 -12.35 5.34 0.59
N THR A 641 -12.05 6.63 0.39
CA THR A 641 -10.78 7.06 -0.22
C THR A 641 -9.61 6.91 0.74
N GLY A 642 -8.46 6.44 0.24
CA GLY A 642 -7.23 6.24 1.01
C GLY A 642 -6.28 7.46 1.06
N GLN A 643 -5.01 7.18 1.38
CA GLN A 643 -3.98 8.19 1.54
C GLN A 643 -3.75 9.02 0.25
N GLY A 644 -3.52 10.32 0.42
CA GLY A 644 -3.44 11.31 -0.66
C GLY A 644 -4.74 12.06 -0.89
N PHE A 645 -5.89 11.47 -0.55
CA PHE A 645 -7.21 12.03 -0.80
C PHE A 645 -7.86 12.64 0.46
N GLY A 646 -8.94 13.42 0.25
CA GLY A 646 -9.85 13.80 1.32
C GLY A 646 -10.54 12.57 1.94
N PRO A 647 -11.17 12.69 3.12
CA PRO A 647 -11.82 11.58 3.82
C PRO A 647 -13.24 11.29 3.30
N GLN A 648 -13.37 10.86 2.05
CA GLN A 648 -14.67 10.70 1.36
C GLN A 648 -15.21 9.28 1.48
N VAL A 649 -16.47 9.17 1.90
CA VAL A 649 -17.30 7.97 1.82
C VAL A 649 -18.15 8.03 0.55
N SER A 650 -18.43 6.88 -0.08
CA SER A 650 -19.41 6.75 -1.16
C SER A 650 -20.17 5.43 -1.05
N VAL A 651 -21.49 5.47 -1.25
CA VAL A 651 -22.40 4.32 -1.19
C VAL A 651 -23.00 4.09 -2.58
N PHE A 652 -23.07 2.84 -3.03
CA PHE A 652 -23.58 2.43 -4.35
C PHE A 652 -24.57 1.28 -4.25
N ASP A 653 -25.43 1.14 -5.26
CA ASP A 653 -26.22 -0.07 -5.49
C ASP A 653 -25.40 -1.19 -6.16
N GLU A 654 -26.02 -2.36 -6.32
CA GLU A 654 -25.51 -3.56 -7.00
C GLU A 654 -25.03 -3.29 -8.45
N ALA A 655 -25.55 -2.25 -9.10
CA ALA A 655 -25.20 -1.84 -10.46
C ALA A 655 -24.11 -0.77 -10.53
N GLY A 656 -23.62 -0.27 -9.39
CA GLY A 656 -22.59 0.76 -9.29
C GLY A 656 -23.10 2.20 -9.42
N ASN A 657 -24.41 2.44 -9.31
CA ASN A 657 -24.94 3.81 -9.28
C ASN A 657 -24.67 4.45 -7.91
N PRO A 658 -24.12 5.67 -7.84
CA PRO A 658 -23.85 6.35 -6.58
C PRO A 658 -25.15 6.83 -5.93
N LEU A 659 -25.41 6.39 -4.69
CA LEU A 659 -26.58 6.74 -3.91
C LEU A 659 -26.29 7.90 -2.94
N VAL A 660 -25.17 7.82 -2.21
CA VAL A 660 -24.80 8.76 -1.15
C VAL A 660 -23.30 9.05 -1.19
N ARG A 661 -22.89 10.31 -0.98
CA ARG A 661 -21.49 10.74 -0.89
C ARG A 661 -21.32 11.84 0.15
N PHE A 662 -20.36 11.68 1.06
CA PHE A 662 -20.06 12.68 2.09
C PHE A 662 -18.59 12.61 2.51
N PHE A 663 -18.13 13.61 3.29
CA PHE A 663 -16.85 13.58 3.96
C PHE A 663 -17.07 13.25 5.43
N ALA A 664 -16.47 12.17 5.93
CA ALA A 664 -16.60 11.78 7.33
C ALA A 664 -15.89 12.80 8.25
N TYR A 665 -14.62 13.07 7.95
CA TYR A 665 -13.78 14.00 8.70
C TYR A 665 -13.59 15.34 7.97
N GLN A 666 -12.82 16.26 8.56
CA GLN A 666 -12.49 17.54 7.96
C GLN A 666 -11.87 17.37 6.57
N LYS A 667 -12.38 18.12 5.58
CA LYS A 667 -12.01 18.01 4.15
C LYS A 667 -10.51 18.20 3.84
N HIS A 668 -9.73 18.75 4.77
CA HIS A 668 -8.28 18.95 4.63
C HIS A 668 -7.43 17.78 5.14
N LEU A 669 -8.02 16.78 5.81
CA LEU A 669 -7.32 15.53 6.12
C LEU A 669 -6.89 14.85 4.80
N ARG A 670 -5.65 14.38 4.71
CA ARG A 670 -5.07 13.73 3.51
C ARG A 670 -4.68 12.26 3.74
N GLY A 671 -5.02 11.71 4.90
CA GLY A 671 -4.84 10.30 5.22
C GLY A 671 -5.88 9.37 4.59
N GLY A 672 -6.96 9.94 4.03
CA GLY A 672 -8.17 9.19 3.71
C GLY A 672 -8.84 8.61 4.96
N ILE A 673 -9.58 7.52 4.76
CA ILE A 673 -10.26 6.74 5.81
C ILE A 673 -10.01 5.24 5.63
N ARG A 674 -10.37 4.46 6.66
CA ARG A 674 -10.81 3.08 6.52
C ARG A 674 -12.33 3.06 6.77
N VAL A 675 -13.06 2.20 6.09
CA VAL A 675 -14.52 2.11 6.19
C VAL A 675 -14.93 0.66 6.45
N ALA A 676 -15.94 0.49 7.30
CA ALA A 676 -16.63 -0.76 7.57
C ALA A 676 -18.12 -0.46 7.74
N VAL A 677 -18.92 -1.51 7.87
CA VAL A 677 -20.34 -1.43 8.24
C VAL A 677 -20.67 -2.48 9.30
N GLY A 678 -21.79 -2.30 9.99
CA GLY A 678 -22.37 -3.27 10.93
C GLY A 678 -23.60 -2.70 11.64
N ASP A 679 -24.54 -3.56 12.03
CA ASP A 679 -25.75 -3.19 12.79
C ASP A 679 -25.41 -2.98 14.28
N LEU A 680 -25.03 -1.75 14.64
CA LEU A 680 -24.55 -1.44 16.00
C LEU A 680 -25.70 -1.29 17.02
N GLU A 681 -26.94 -1.28 16.54
CA GLU A 681 -28.12 -0.93 17.32
C GLU A 681 -29.08 -2.14 17.49
N GLY A 682 -28.96 -3.15 16.63
CA GLY A 682 -29.72 -4.41 16.61
C GLY A 682 -31.08 -4.27 15.93
N ASP A 683 -31.18 -3.44 14.88
CA ASP A 683 -32.44 -3.13 14.18
C ASP A 683 -32.55 -3.69 12.74
N GLY A 684 -31.47 -4.29 12.23
CA GLY A 684 -31.34 -4.85 10.89
C GLY A 684 -30.86 -3.86 9.82
N VAL A 685 -30.44 -2.65 10.21
CA VAL A 685 -29.84 -1.64 9.32
C VAL A 685 -28.39 -1.41 9.73
N ASP A 686 -27.46 -1.54 8.78
CA ASP A 686 -26.03 -1.37 9.10
C ASP A 686 -25.62 0.12 9.18
N GLU A 687 -24.91 0.50 10.23
CA GLU A 687 -24.22 1.78 10.31
C GLU A 687 -22.95 1.78 9.43
N ILE A 688 -22.57 2.96 8.93
CA ILE A 688 -21.27 3.19 8.31
C ILE A 688 -20.28 3.61 9.40
N ILE A 689 -19.29 2.74 9.64
CA ILE A 689 -18.19 2.93 10.59
C ILE A 689 -16.99 3.48 9.82
N THR A 690 -16.38 4.56 10.30
CA THR A 690 -15.16 5.11 9.72
C THR A 690 -14.03 5.26 10.74
N GLY A 691 -12.83 4.93 10.30
CA GLY A 691 -11.57 5.17 10.99
C GLY A 691 -10.69 6.15 10.20
N SER A 692 -9.97 7.03 10.89
CA SER A 692 -9.03 7.95 10.22
C SER A 692 -7.82 7.20 9.67
N GLY A 693 -7.40 7.51 8.44
CA GLY A 693 -6.15 7.01 7.86
C GLY A 693 -4.89 7.75 8.37
N PRO A 694 -3.71 7.43 7.80
CA PRO A 694 -2.41 7.97 8.23
C PRO A 694 -2.37 9.51 8.34
N GLY A 695 -1.79 10.01 9.43
CA GLY A 695 -1.78 11.43 9.80
C GLY A 695 -2.97 11.88 10.66
N GLY A 696 -4.08 11.14 10.64
CA GLY A 696 -5.17 11.29 11.60
C GLY A 696 -4.84 10.72 12.98
N THR A 697 -5.52 11.19 14.03
CA THR A 697 -5.63 10.41 15.29
C THR A 697 -6.50 9.17 15.05
N PRO A 698 -6.41 8.11 15.89
CA PRO A 698 -7.29 6.93 15.83
C PRO A 698 -8.74 7.25 16.27
N HIS A 699 -9.38 8.22 15.62
CA HIS A 699 -10.73 8.66 15.95
C HIS A 699 -11.76 7.94 15.07
N ILE A 700 -12.74 7.31 15.71
CA ILE A 700 -13.84 6.57 15.07
C ILE A 700 -15.05 7.48 14.92
N GLN A 701 -15.76 7.38 13.80
CA GLN A 701 -17.04 8.07 13.58
C GLN A 701 -18.06 7.14 12.93
N ILE A 702 -19.31 7.27 13.38
CA ILE A 702 -20.45 6.43 13.02
C ILE A 702 -21.49 7.30 12.31
N PHE A 703 -22.00 6.82 11.18
CA PHE A 703 -22.99 7.48 10.34
C PHE A 703 -24.08 6.50 9.93
N ASN A 704 -25.30 6.97 9.71
CA ASN A 704 -26.29 6.16 8.97
C ASN A 704 -25.94 6.11 7.47
N GLY A 705 -26.60 5.25 6.69
CA GLY A 705 -26.34 5.17 5.24
C GLY A 705 -26.67 6.41 4.42
N LYS A 706 -27.33 7.44 5.00
CA LYS A 706 -27.53 8.76 4.38
C LYS A 706 -26.34 9.71 4.60
N GLY A 707 -25.34 9.31 5.39
CA GLY A 707 -24.18 10.12 5.75
C GLY A 707 -24.44 11.10 6.90
N GLU A 708 -25.53 10.92 7.64
CA GLU A 708 -25.82 11.70 8.84
C GLU A 708 -25.09 11.08 10.03
N ARG A 709 -24.38 11.90 10.79
CA ARG A 709 -23.54 11.44 11.90
C ARG A 709 -24.39 11.09 13.12
N LEU A 710 -24.29 9.85 13.60
CA LEU A 710 -25.10 9.36 14.73
C LEU A 710 -24.49 9.68 16.09
N THR A 711 -23.17 9.57 16.25
CA THR A 711 -22.49 9.77 17.55
C THR A 711 -21.39 10.84 17.50
N PRO A 712 -21.02 11.44 18.65
CA PRO A 712 -19.85 12.33 18.76
C PRO A 712 -18.51 11.67 18.43
N GLY A 713 -18.47 10.36 18.13
CA GLY A 713 -17.25 9.58 17.90
C GLY A 713 -16.43 9.39 19.18
N PHE A 714 -15.38 8.57 19.07
CA PHE A 714 -14.46 8.29 20.17
C PHE A 714 -13.03 8.09 19.64
N TRP A 715 -12.03 8.18 20.53
CA TRP A 715 -10.66 7.78 20.21
C TRP A 715 -10.44 6.33 20.61
N ALA A 716 -10.13 5.48 19.64
CA ALA A 716 -9.63 4.15 19.86
C ALA A 716 -8.11 4.19 20.13
N LEU A 717 -7.53 3.11 20.68
CA LEU A 717 -6.09 2.96 20.95
C LEU A 717 -5.50 4.16 21.76
N ASP A 718 -4.20 4.46 21.61
CA ASP A 718 -3.61 5.71 22.10
C ASP A 718 -3.97 6.86 21.13
N GLY A 719 -4.77 7.83 21.59
CA GLY A 719 -5.17 9.01 20.82
C GLY A 719 -4.02 9.87 20.27
N LYS A 720 -2.78 9.69 20.73
CA LYS A 720 -1.57 10.33 20.16
C LYS A 720 -1.05 9.64 18.91
N PHE A 721 -1.43 8.38 18.66
CA PHE A 721 -1.00 7.62 17.50
C PHE A 721 -1.44 8.30 16.18
N LYS A 722 -0.60 8.18 15.14
CA LYS A 722 -0.79 8.86 13.84
C LYS A 722 -0.68 7.94 12.62
N GLY A 723 -0.56 6.62 12.81
CA GLY A 723 -0.54 5.67 11.68
C GLY A 723 -1.92 5.41 11.06
N GLY A 724 -2.99 5.96 11.63
CA GLY A 724 -4.36 5.63 11.27
C GLY A 724 -4.81 4.28 11.87
N VAL A 725 -6.07 3.90 11.62
CA VAL A 725 -6.66 2.65 12.13
C VAL A 725 -7.48 1.94 11.06
N PHE A 726 -7.51 0.61 11.10
CA PHE A 726 -8.53 -0.19 10.41
C PHE A 726 -9.71 -0.45 11.34
N VAL A 727 -10.86 -0.69 10.73
CA VAL A 727 -12.15 -0.91 11.38
C VAL A 727 -12.86 -2.10 10.73
N ALA A 728 -13.62 -2.85 11.52
CA ALA A 728 -14.63 -3.80 11.09
C ALA A 728 -15.84 -3.71 12.04
N GLY A 729 -17.04 -4.01 11.56
CA GLY A 729 -18.23 -4.28 12.39
C GLY A 729 -18.44 -5.79 12.48
N GLY A 730 -18.87 -6.32 13.63
CA GLY A 730 -19.25 -7.74 13.77
C GLY A 730 -19.74 -8.15 15.14
N ASP A 731 -20.77 -9.00 15.23
CA ASP A 731 -21.31 -9.53 16.49
C ASP A 731 -20.36 -10.60 17.06
N ILE A 732 -19.32 -10.15 17.73
CA ILE A 732 -18.31 -11.03 18.32
C ILE A 732 -18.74 -11.60 19.68
N ASN A 733 -19.86 -11.13 20.24
CA ASN A 733 -20.30 -11.50 21.60
C ASN A 733 -21.57 -12.36 21.63
N GLY A 734 -22.34 -12.39 20.54
CA GLY A 734 -23.56 -13.16 20.34
C GLY A 734 -24.81 -12.51 20.94
N ASP A 735 -24.86 -11.17 21.05
CA ASP A 735 -26.05 -10.45 21.54
C ASP A 735 -26.96 -9.87 20.43
N GLY A 736 -26.60 -10.10 19.16
CA GLY A 736 -27.34 -9.65 17.99
C GLY A 736 -27.03 -8.21 17.61
N LYS A 737 -25.84 -7.69 17.98
CA LYS A 737 -25.35 -6.35 17.62
C LYS A 737 -23.90 -6.42 17.21
N ASP A 738 -23.54 -5.66 16.18
CA ASP A 738 -22.16 -5.58 15.74
C ASP A 738 -21.31 -4.73 16.70
N GLU A 739 -20.17 -5.27 17.11
CA GLU A 739 -19.09 -4.56 17.77
C GLU A 739 -18.20 -3.81 16.76
N ILE A 740 -17.62 -2.69 17.19
CA ILE A 740 -16.59 -1.99 16.42
C ILE A 740 -15.21 -2.55 16.75
N ILE A 741 -14.67 -3.40 15.89
CA ILE A 741 -13.31 -3.94 15.98
C ILE A 741 -12.34 -2.91 15.36
N VAL A 742 -11.29 -2.54 16.10
CA VAL A 742 -10.29 -1.55 15.69
C VAL A 742 -8.87 -2.07 15.86
N THR A 743 -8.04 -1.85 14.85
CA THR A 743 -6.61 -2.20 14.86
C THR A 743 -5.75 -1.03 14.41
N ALA A 744 -4.47 -1.04 14.80
CA ALA A 744 -3.52 -0.01 14.41
C ALA A 744 -3.05 -0.20 12.96
N GLY A 745 -2.94 0.90 12.20
CA GLY A 745 -2.23 0.92 10.91
C GLY A 745 -0.70 0.90 11.06
N LYS A 746 0.02 0.96 9.94
CA LYS A 746 1.48 0.92 9.82
C LYS A 746 2.18 1.81 10.86
N GLY A 747 3.20 1.24 11.52
CA GLY A 747 3.94 1.88 12.62
C GLY A 747 3.30 1.71 14.01
N GLY A 748 2.06 1.22 14.08
CA GLY A 748 1.40 0.86 15.33
C GLY A 748 1.82 -0.52 15.84
N GLY A 749 1.49 -0.82 17.11
CA GLY A 749 1.67 -2.14 17.69
C GLY A 749 0.66 -3.16 17.15
N ALA A 750 0.86 -4.44 17.46
CA ALA A 750 0.01 -5.56 17.02
C ALA A 750 -1.38 -5.63 17.71
N GLN A 751 -1.93 -4.50 18.14
CA GLN A 751 -3.06 -4.42 19.05
C GLN A 751 -4.39 -4.52 18.29
N VAL A 752 -5.31 -5.30 18.87
CA VAL A 752 -6.71 -5.42 18.46
C VAL A 752 -7.58 -5.04 19.65
N MET A 753 -8.53 -4.14 19.45
CA MET A 753 -9.51 -3.75 20.46
C MET A 753 -10.91 -3.75 19.87
N ALA A 754 -11.91 -4.20 20.63
CA ALA A 754 -13.32 -4.07 20.25
C ALA A 754 -14.04 -3.10 21.19
N TYR A 755 -15.02 -2.38 20.64
CA TYR A 755 -15.76 -1.32 21.31
C TYR A 755 -17.25 -1.44 21.02
N ASP A 756 -18.10 -1.01 21.96
CA ASP A 756 -19.48 -0.67 21.63
C ASP A 756 -19.56 0.66 20.85
N LYS A 757 -20.74 0.97 20.31
CA LYS A 757 -21.01 2.21 19.55
C LYS A 757 -20.72 3.52 20.31
N ASP A 758 -20.69 3.46 21.65
CA ASP A 758 -20.45 4.60 22.53
C ASP A 758 -18.96 4.71 22.94
N GLY A 759 -18.11 3.80 22.45
CA GLY A 759 -16.65 3.82 22.62
C GLY A 759 -16.16 3.15 23.92
N LYS A 760 -16.99 2.34 24.58
CA LYS A 760 -16.57 1.52 25.73
C LYS A 760 -15.78 0.32 25.22
N VAL A 761 -14.61 0.08 25.78
CA VAL A 761 -13.79 -1.11 25.46
C VAL A 761 -14.48 -2.38 25.95
N LEU A 762 -14.60 -3.35 25.06
CA LEU A 762 -15.11 -4.70 25.33
C LEU A 762 -13.99 -5.75 25.28
N LEU A 763 -13.08 -5.62 24.30
CA LEU A 763 -11.96 -6.53 24.07
C LEU A 763 -10.64 -5.75 23.89
N ASN A 764 -9.52 -6.34 24.32
CA ASN A 764 -8.17 -5.80 24.07
C ASN A 764 -7.11 -6.93 24.12
N PHE A 765 -6.45 -7.21 23.00
CA PHE A 765 -5.37 -8.22 22.91
C PHE A 765 -4.33 -7.86 21.84
N PHE A 766 -3.31 -8.69 21.68
CA PHE A 766 -2.30 -8.58 20.62
C PHE A 766 -2.36 -9.80 19.70
N ALA A 767 -2.57 -9.58 18.40
CA ALA A 767 -2.67 -10.66 17.40
C ALA A 767 -1.31 -11.15 16.89
N TYR A 768 -0.27 -10.32 17.00
CA TYR A 768 1.12 -10.62 16.58
C TYR A 768 2.09 -10.20 17.69
N ASP A 769 3.39 -10.45 17.51
CA ASP A 769 4.40 -10.13 18.53
C ASP A 769 4.39 -8.64 18.90
N GLN A 770 3.96 -8.33 20.13
CA GLN A 770 3.77 -6.97 20.61
C GLN A 770 5.07 -6.13 20.63
N TYR A 771 6.24 -6.77 20.72
CA TYR A 771 7.53 -6.09 20.87
C TYR A 771 8.14 -5.69 19.52
N THR A 772 8.01 -6.53 18.51
CA THR A 772 8.70 -6.40 17.21
C THR A 772 7.77 -6.07 16.05
N PHE A 773 6.50 -6.49 16.08
CA PHE A 773 5.59 -6.24 14.97
C PHE A 773 5.12 -4.78 14.92
N ARG A 774 5.44 -4.07 13.82
CA ARG A 774 5.01 -2.70 13.55
C ARG A 774 4.37 -2.53 12.16
N GLY A 775 3.91 -3.62 11.57
CA GLY A 775 3.39 -3.68 10.20
C GLY A 775 2.03 -3.00 9.99
N GLY A 776 1.27 -2.77 11.06
CA GLY A 776 -0.16 -2.49 10.97
C GLY A 776 -0.98 -3.76 10.69
N ILE A 777 -2.26 -3.77 11.03
CA ILE A 777 -3.15 -4.93 10.87
C ILE A 777 -4.39 -4.51 10.09
N SER A 778 -4.64 -5.13 8.94
CA SER A 778 -5.97 -5.19 8.33
C SER A 778 -6.82 -6.21 9.08
N VAL A 779 -8.07 -5.85 9.39
CA VAL A 779 -8.99 -6.63 10.20
C VAL A 779 -10.32 -6.81 9.47
N SER A 780 -10.98 -7.93 9.71
CA SER A 780 -12.32 -8.24 9.22
C SER A 780 -13.06 -9.15 10.21
N LYS A 781 -14.36 -9.37 9.94
CA LYS A 781 -15.20 -10.38 10.60
C LYS A 781 -15.41 -11.60 9.68
N ALA A 782 -15.72 -12.74 10.27
CA ALA A 782 -16.18 -13.94 9.56
C ALA A 782 -16.84 -14.93 10.55
N ASP A 783 -18.02 -15.48 10.26
CA ASP A 783 -18.54 -16.67 10.96
C ASP A 783 -17.92 -17.94 10.33
N LEU A 784 -16.76 -18.38 10.84
CA LEU A 784 -16.03 -19.52 10.26
C LEU A 784 -16.64 -20.87 10.66
N ASN A 785 -17.52 -20.87 11.66
CA ASN A 785 -17.97 -22.07 12.34
C ASN A 785 -19.45 -22.41 12.03
N GLY A 786 -20.26 -21.40 11.68
CA GLY A 786 -21.67 -21.48 11.31
C GLY A 786 -22.63 -21.37 12.50
N ASP A 787 -22.23 -20.68 13.58
CA ASP A 787 -23.06 -20.48 14.79
C ASP A 787 -23.71 -19.09 14.90
N GLY A 788 -23.41 -18.20 13.96
CA GLY A 788 -23.92 -16.82 13.91
C GLY A 788 -23.16 -15.83 14.79
N VAL A 789 -22.00 -16.21 15.34
CA VAL A 789 -21.11 -15.30 16.09
C VAL A 789 -19.85 -15.02 15.26
N ASP A 790 -19.55 -13.74 15.07
CA ASP A 790 -18.43 -13.30 14.24
C ASP A 790 -17.06 -13.57 14.91
N GLU A 791 -16.15 -14.18 14.16
CA GLU A 791 -14.75 -14.33 14.56
C GLU A 791 -13.87 -13.23 13.97
N ILE A 792 -12.87 -12.81 14.74
CA ILE A 792 -11.98 -11.72 14.38
C ILE A 792 -10.87 -12.26 13.48
N VAL A 793 -10.85 -11.82 12.23
CA VAL A 793 -9.85 -12.19 11.22
C VAL A 793 -8.83 -11.06 11.09
N THR A 794 -7.54 -11.39 11.17
CA THR A 794 -6.45 -10.40 11.04
C THR A 794 -5.44 -10.80 9.99
N VAL A 795 -4.89 -9.82 9.28
CA VAL A 795 -3.72 -9.97 8.39
C VAL A 795 -2.83 -8.72 8.46
N PRO A 796 -1.50 -8.81 8.40
CA PRO A 796 -0.62 -7.64 8.39
C PRO A 796 -0.86 -6.71 7.19
N GLU A 797 -1.01 -5.40 7.43
CA GLU A 797 -1.05 -4.36 6.38
C GLU A 797 0.31 -4.26 5.66
N VAL A 798 1.41 -4.40 6.40
CA VAL A 798 2.77 -4.52 5.87
C VAL A 798 3.46 -5.70 6.56
N GLY A 799 4.14 -6.55 5.78
CA GLY A 799 4.78 -7.77 6.26
C GLY A 799 4.26 -9.00 5.53
N THR A 800 4.35 -10.16 6.18
CA THR A 800 3.84 -11.42 5.60
C THR A 800 2.31 -11.47 5.64
N THR A 801 1.70 -12.16 4.67
CA THR A 801 0.26 -12.45 4.63
C THR A 801 -0.15 -13.58 5.58
N HIS A 802 0.35 -13.53 6.82
CA HIS A 802 0.01 -14.48 7.88
C HIS A 802 -1.35 -14.12 8.44
N ILE A 803 -2.38 -14.90 8.11
CA ILE A 803 -3.73 -14.74 8.64
C ILE A 803 -3.79 -15.39 10.02
N GLN A 804 -4.41 -14.71 10.99
CA GLN A 804 -4.72 -15.26 12.30
C GLN A 804 -6.15 -14.93 12.69
N THR A 805 -6.84 -15.94 13.22
CA THR A 805 -8.25 -15.88 13.65
C THR A 805 -8.39 -16.02 15.15
N PHE A 806 -9.33 -15.28 15.71
CA PHE A 806 -9.60 -15.21 17.14
C PHE A 806 -11.10 -15.22 17.40
N THR A 807 -11.52 -15.90 18.46
CA THR A 807 -12.88 -15.75 19.02
C THR A 807 -13.09 -14.33 19.52
N GLY A 808 -14.35 -13.92 19.74
CA GLY A 808 -14.68 -12.61 20.30
C GLY A 808 -14.16 -12.34 21.72
N ASP A 809 -13.73 -13.36 22.47
CA ASP A 809 -12.99 -13.20 23.74
C ASP A 809 -11.45 -13.13 23.57
N GLY A 810 -10.98 -13.02 22.32
CA GLY A 810 -9.58 -12.83 21.95
C GLY A 810 -8.71 -14.09 21.98
N LYS A 811 -9.30 -15.29 22.09
CA LYS A 811 -8.53 -16.55 22.04
C LYS A 811 -8.25 -16.94 20.59
N LYS A 812 -6.99 -17.22 20.31
CA LYS A 812 -6.52 -17.67 19.00
C LYS A 812 -7.07 -19.06 18.67
N ILE A 813 -7.74 -19.20 17.52
CA ILE A 813 -8.47 -20.43 17.13
C ILE A 813 -7.53 -21.48 16.50
N ASN A 814 -6.65 -21.05 15.59
CA ASN A 814 -5.72 -21.90 14.87
C ASN A 814 -4.30 -21.26 14.89
N PRO A 815 -3.19 -21.95 14.53
CA PRO A 815 -1.85 -21.37 14.57
C PRO A 815 -1.65 -20.17 13.61
N GLY A 816 -2.58 -19.95 12.68
CA GLY A 816 -2.46 -19.06 11.53
C GLY A 816 -1.83 -19.77 10.32
N PHE A 817 -2.10 -19.23 9.14
CA PHE A 817 -1.58 -19.72 7.87
C PHE A 817 -1.18 -18.55 6.97
N TYR A 818 -0.36 -18.81 5.95
CA TYR A 818 0.08 -17.76 5.02
C TYR A 818 -0.73 -17.82 3.73
N ALA A 819 -1.54 -16.79 3.45
CA ALA A 819 -2.35 -16.75 2.25
C ALA A 819 -1.49 -16.66 0.97
N PHE A 820 -0.31 -16.04 1.04
CA PHE A 820 0.65 -15.93 -0.07
C PHE A 820 2.06 -16.33 0.39
N ASN A 821 3.05 -16.29 -0.52
CA ASN A 821 4.44 -16.70 -0.24
C ASN A 821 5.02 -15.95 0.99
N GLN A 822 5.60 -16.68 1.95
CA GLN A 822 6.17 -16.13 3.19
C GLN A 822 7.30 -15.11 2.97
N ASN A 823 7.96 -15.13 1.80
CA ASN A 823 8.97 -14.16 1.42
C ASN A 823 8.37 -12.82 0.94
N PHE A 824 7.10 -12.80 0.54
CA PHE A 824 6.39 -11.56 0.22
C PHE A 824 6.14 -10.76 1.49
N LYS A 825 6.52 -9.47 1.48
CA LYS A 825 6.44 -8.56 2.64
C LYS A 825 5.49 -7.38 2.43
N GLY A 826 4.67 -7.40 1.38
CA GLY A 826 3.73 -6.31 1.05
C GLY A 826 2.43 -6.30 1.86
N GLY A 827 2.23 -7.25 2.77
CA GLY A 827 1.01 -7.42 3.55
C GLY A 827 -0.18 -7.90 2.73
N GLY A 828 -1.39 -7.72 3.24
CA GLY A 828 -2.61 -8.04 2.53
C GLY A 828 -3.84 -7.36 3.12
N SER A 829 -4.97 -7.62 2.48
CA SER A 829 -6.32 -7.31 2.96
C SER A 829 -7.11 -8.61 3.06
N VAL A 830 -8.11 -8.64 3.94
CA VAL A 830 -8.98 -9.81 4.13
C VAL A 830 -10.43 -9.39 4.32
N ALA A 831 -11.35 -10.19 3.80
CA ALA A 831 -12.79 -10.10 4.05
C ALA A 831 -13.34 -11.50 4.33
N GLY A 832 -14.27 -11.61 5.28
CA GLY A 832 -15.12 -12.79 5.47
C GLY A 832 -16.39 -12.71 4.62
N GLY A 833 -16.96 -13.87 4.28
CA GLY A 833 -18.28 -13.99 3.68
C GLY A 833 -18.55 -15.39 3.13
N ASP A 834 -19.81 -15.83 3.13
CA ASP A 834 -20.24 -17.11 2.55
C ASP A 834 -20.18 -17.06 1.01
N ILE A 835 -18.98 -17.30 0.46
CA ILE A 835 -18.73 -17.28 -0.99
C ILE A 835 -19.31 -18.54 -1.64
N ASN A 836 -19.29 -19.67 -0.92
CA ASN A 836 -19.65 -20.96 -1.47
C ASN A 836 -21.16 -21.31 -1.31
N GLY A 837 -21.85 -20.69 -0.37
CA GLY A 837 -23.28 -20.87 -0.05
C GLY A 837 -23.56 -22.06 0.87
N ASP A 838 -22.68 -22.36 1.84
CA ASP A 838 -22.86 -23.45 2.81
C ASP A 838 -23.21 -23.00 4.25
N GLY A 839 -23.33 -21.69 4.47
CA GLY A 839 -23.62 -21.09 5.78
C GLY A 839 -22.39 -20.87 6.65
N LYS A 840 -21.19 -20.81 6.05
CA LYS A 840 -19.94 -20.44 6.73
C LYS A 840 -19.16 -19.43 5.88
N ASP A 841 -18.44 -18.56 6.56
CA ASP A 841 -17.63 -17.56 5.88
C ASP A 841 -16.26 -18.10 5.43
N GLU A 842 -15.94 -17.82 4.17
CA GLU A 842 -14.60 -17.97 3.62
C GLU A 842 -13.74 -16.72 3.82
N PHE A 843 -12.42 -16.89 3.81
CA PHE A 843 -11.50 -15.78 3.65
C PHE A 843 -11.32 -15.43 2.17
N VAL A 844 -11.81 -14.26 1.77
CA VAL A 844 -11.33 -13.56 0.58
C VAL A 844 -10.08 -12.79 0.97
N VAL A 845 -8.94 -13.06 0.31
CA VAL A 845 -7.65 -12.43 0.66
C VAL A 845 -7.06 -11.70 -0.54
N GLY A 846 -6.90 -10.38 -0.41
CA GLY A 846 -6.23 -9.52 -1.38
C GLY A 846 -4.74 -9.37 -1.08
N VAL A 847 -3.90 -9.45 -2.11
CA VAL A 847 -2.45 -9.23 -1.97
C VAL A 847 -2.14 -7.73 -1.80
N GLY A 848 -1.24 -7.38 -0.88
CA GLY A 848 -0.82 -5.99 -0.64
C GLY A 848 0.16 -5.42 -1.67
N ILE A 849 0.74 -4.27 -1.35
CA ILE A 849 1.59 -3.48 -2.27
C ILE A 849 2.81 -4.29 -2.73
N ASN A 850 3.16 -4.17 -4.01
CA ASN A 850 4.13 -4.99 -4.76
C ASN A 850 3.71 -6.44 -5.04
N GLY A 851 2.51 -6.86 -4.63
CA GLY A 851 2.00 -8.22 -4.84
C GLY A 851 1.28 -8.45 -6.16
N GLY A 852 1.01 -7.38 -6.92
CA GLY A 852 0.19 -7.42 -8.12
C GLY A 852 -1.25 -7.00 -7.83
N SER A 853 -2.21 -7.78 -8.35
CA SER A 853 -3.63 -7.71 -8.00
C SER A 853 -4.22 -9.09 -7.68
N GLN A 854 -3.43 -9.97 -7.05
CA GLN A 854 -3.82 -11.36 -6.77
C GLN A 854 -4.86 -11.45 -5.65
N ILE A 855 -5.82 -12.36 -5.82
CA ILE A 855 -6.87 -12.70 -4.85
C ILE A 855 -6.90 -14.22 -4.67
N ARG A 856 -7.12 -14.64 -3.43
CA ARG A 856 -7.33 -16.04 -3.03
C ARG A 856 -8.61 -16.17 -2.21
N ILE A 857 -9.24 -17.35 -2.29
CA ILE A 857 -10.45 -17.70 -1.55
C ILE A 857 -10.15 -18.98 -0.79
N LEU A 858 -10.13 -18.88 0.53
CA LEU A 858 -9.62 -19.91 1.42
C LEU A 858 -10.66 -20.28 2.47
N ASN A 859 -10.78 -21.56 2.79
CA ASN A 859 -11.63 -22.03 3.90
C ASN A 859 -10.99 -21.74 5.27
N GLU A 860 -11.67 -22.14 6.35
CA GLU A 860 -11.28 -21.94 7.75
C GLU A 860 -9.90 -22.54 8.12
N LYS A 861 -9.39 -23.48 7.31
CA LYS A 861 -8.07 -24.13 7.44
C LYS A 861 -6.97 -23.48 6.58
N GLY A 862 -7.33 -22.53 5.71
CA GLY A 862 -6.41 -21.91 4.74
C GLY A 862 -6.25 -22.70 3.44
N GLU A 863 -7.15 -23.65 3.14
CA GLU A 863 -7.15 -24.45 1.91
C GLU A 863 -7.92 -23.69 0.81
N SER A 864 -7.41 -23.68 -0.43
CA SER A 864 -8.02 -22.91 -1.53
C SER A 864 -9.27 -23.59 -2.08
N LEU A 865 -10.40 -22.88 -2.13
CA LEU A 865 -11.66 -23.38 -2.69
C LEU A 865 -11.76 -23.22 -4.22
N LYS A 866 -10.99 -22.29 -4.78
CA LYS A 866 -10.94 -21.97 -6.22
C LYS A 866 -9.49 -21.70 -6.64
N ASP A 867 -9.26 -21.62 -7.95
CA ASP A 867 -8.00 -21.14 -8.52
C ASP A 867 -7.75 -19.66 -8.16
N ASP A 868 -6.49 -19.31 -7.86
CA ASP A 868 -6.02 -17.92 -7.75
C ASP A 868 -6.45 -17.09 -8.98
N PHE A 869 -6.88 -15.85 -8.77
CA PHE A 869 -7.16 -14.91 -9.87
C PHE A 869 -6.56 -13.52 -9.63
N THR A 870 -6.60 -12.66 -10.66
CA THR A 870 -6.09 -11.28 -10.61
C THR A 870 -7.16 -10.30 -11.11
N ALA A 871 -7.39 -9.22 -10.35
CA ALA A 871 -8.46 -8.24 -10.64
C ALA A 871 -8.07 -7.17 -11.69
N TYR A 872 -6.78 -6.88 -11.84
CA TYR A 872 -6.24 -5.83 -12.70
C TYR A 872 -5.12 -6.36 -13.61
N GLU A 873 -4.70 -5.52 -14.55
CA GLU A 873 -3.66 -5.83 -15.54
C GLU A 873 -2.36 -6.36 -14.91
N LYS A 874 -1.66 -7.22 -15.66
CA LYS A 874 -0.49 -7.96 -15.16
C LYS A 874 0.61 -7.08 -14.56
N ASP A 875 0.80 -5.88 -15.09
CA ASP A 875 1.86 -4.96 -14.67
C ASP A 875 1.43 -4.02 -13.53
N PHE A 876 0.16 -4.09 -13.08
CA PHE A 876 -0.30 -3.37 -11.90
C PHE A 876 0.25 -4.04 -10.63
N ILE A 877 1.12 -3.33 -9.91
CA ILE A 877 1.78 -3.79 -8.67
C ILE A 877 1.21 -3.17 -7.39
N GLY A 878 0.17 -2.34 -7.49
CA GLY A 878 -0.31 -1.50 -6.38
C GLY A 878 -1.02 -2.25 -5.24
N GLY A 879 -1.25 -3.56 -5.37
CA GLY A 879 -2.01 -4.36 -4.40
C GLY A 879 -3.51 -4.06 -4.40
N VAL A 880 -4.29 -4.87 -3.70
CA VAL A 880 -5.76 -4.77 -3.66
C VAL A 880 -6.33 -4.85 -2.24
N ASN A 881 -7.37 -4.07 -2.00
CA ASN A 881 -8.28 -4.18 -0.87
C ASN A 881 -9.53 -4.95 -1.33
N VAL A 882 -9.94 -5.93 -0.53
CA VAL A 882 -11.11 -6.78 -0.79
C VAL A 882 -12.24 -6.51 0.20
N GLY A 883 -13.47 -6.77 -0.25
CA GLY A 883 -14.69 -6.86 0.55
C GLY A 883 -15.56 -8.01 0.03
N ALA A 884 -16.57 -8.41 0.78
CA ALA A 884 -17.53 -9.42 0.36
C ALA A 884 -18.94 -9.07 0.86
N GLY A 885 -19.97 -9.47 0.10
CA GLY A 885 -21.37 -9.27 0.47
C GLY A 885 -22.33 -9.82 -0.57
N ASP A 886 -23.45 -10.39 -0.14
CA ASP A 886 -24.56 -10.83 -1.01
C ASP A 886 -25.24 -9.59 -1.64
N LEU A 887 -24.89 -9.26 -2.89
CA LEU A 887 -25.39 -8.06 -3.57
C LEU A 887 -26.69 -8.32 -4.35
N ASP A 888 -26.88 -9.52 -4.91
CA ASP A 888 -28.07 -9.87 -5.69
C ASP A 888 -29.17 -10.62 -4.91
N GLY A 889 -28.90 -11.00 -3.65
CA GLY A 889 -29.85 -11.60 -2.73
C GLY A 889 -30.02 -13.11 -2.91
N ASP A 890 -29.06 -13.80 -3.53
CA ASP A 890 -29.10 -15.26 -3.73
C ASP A 890 -28.51 -16.07 -2.56
N GLY A 891 -28.01 -15.39 -1.53
CA GLY A 891 -27.41 -16.00 -0.34
C GLY A 891 -25.94 -16.40 -0.51
N LYS A 892 -25.28 -15.98 -1.61
CA LYS A 892 -23.83 -16.12 -1.79
C LYS A 892 -23.19 -14.75 -1.92
N PHE A 893 -22.01 -14.58 -1.35
CA PHE A 893 -21.36 -13.28 -1.29
C PHE A 893 -20.55 -13.00 -2.56
N GLU A 894 -20.82 -11.87 -3.22
CA GLU A 894 -19.97 -11.34 -4.27
C GLU A 894 -18.65 -10.82 -3.69
N ILE A 895 -17.56 -11.04 -4.42
CA ILE A 895 -16.25 -10.48 -4.10
C ILE A 895 -16.11 -9.08 -4.68
N LEU A 896 -15.78 -8.11 -3.84
CA LEU A 896 -15.59 -6.71 -4.20
C LEU A 896 -14.11 -6.33 -4.10
N ILE A 897 -13.58 -5.64 -5.10
CA ILE A 897 -12.12 -5.40 -5.19
C ILE A 897 -11.84 -3.97 -5.66
N LEU A 898 -10.93 -3.29 -4.94
CA LEU A 898 -10.37 -2.00 -5.30
C LEU A 898 -8.84 -1.99 -5.11
N PRO A 899 -8.08 -1.10 -5.79
CA PRO A 899 -6.64 -0.96 -5.56
C PRO A 899 -6.31 -0.48 -4.14
N CYS A 900 -5.26 -1.02 -3.51
CA CYS A 900 -4.76 -0.50 -2.24
C CYS A 900 -3.71 0.61 -2.39
N SER A 901 -3.06 0.72 -3.56
CA SER A 901 -2.21 1.85 -3.96
C SER A 901 -2.24 2.07 -5.47
N ASP A 902 -1.95 3.29 -5.91
CA ASP A 902 -1.62 3.74 -7.28
C ASP A 902 -2.58 3.36 -8.44
N GLY A 903 -3.68 2.67 -8.16
CA GLY A 903 -4.64 2.22 -9.17
C GLY A 903 -5.77 3.20 -9.44
N SER A 904 -6.45 3.03 -10.57
CA SER A 904 -7.71 3.70 -10.87
C SER A 904 -8.84 3.21 -9.95
N PRO A 905 -9.85 4.03 -9.61
CA PRO A 905 -10.97 3.64 -8.76
C PRO A 905 -12.00 2.71 -9.47
N ASP A 906 -11.51 1.75 -10.25
CA ASP A 906 -12.28 0.75 -11.01
C ASP A 906 -12.61 -0.44 -10.09
N LEU A 907 -13.79 -0.40 -9.48
CA LEU A 907 -14.26 -1.43 -8.55
C LEU A 907 -14.66 -2.68 -9.34
N LYS A 908 -14.05 -3.84 -9.07
CA LYS A 908 -14.47 -5.13 -9.63
C LYS A 908 -15.45 -5.83 -8.70
N ILE A 909 -16.55 -6.34 -9.24
CA ILE A 909 -17.50 -7.24 -8.58
C ILE A 909 -17.37 -8.60 -9.26
N ILE A 910 -17.19 -9.67 -8.49
CA ILE A 910 -16.98 -11.04 -9.01
C ILE A 910 -17.90 -12.02 -8.27
N LYS A 911 -18.73 -12.74 -9.04
CA LYS A 911 -19.56 -13.89 -8.63
C LYS A 911 -18.93 -15.19 -9.19
N LEU A 912 -19.07 -16.34 -8.51
CA LEU A 912 -18.21 -17.54 -8.69
C LEU A 912 -18.89 -18.88 -9.00
#